data_AF-X0LQU1-F1
#
_entry.id   AF-X0LQU1-F1
#
_cell.length_a   1.000
_cell.length_b   1.000
_cell.length_c   1.000
_cell.angle_alpha   90.00
_cell.angle_beta   90.00
_cell.angle_gamma   90.00
#
_symmetry.space_group_name_H-M   'P 1'
#
loop_
_entity.id
_entity.type
_entity.pdbx_description
1 polymer ?
#
loop_
_entity_poly.entity_id
_entity_poly.type
_entity_poly.pdbx_seq_one_letter_code
_entity_poly.pdbx_strand_id
1 'polypeptide(L)'
;MITQRCIQSSPLTTTTPDFHPDEFYKAHSSTAQGVACHRGKGPAGLYGAETTDCDSPVDLVDATLEWVRKNVKDDIDFVVWTGDTARHDSDEKLPRSSSHVLDMNRNVAKKIVKTFSDDGALTVPVIPTFGNNDFLPHNIFYPGPNKWLQAYSSIWHRFIPEEQRHSFGFGGWFEVEVIPNQLSVISLNTMYFFDRNAGVDGCAIPSEPGFKHMEWLSVQLQRLRERGMKAILIGHVPPARTENKQNWDETCWQKYTLWLKQFRDVVTGSLYGHMNIDHFLFQDTKDIDLSLYDKAGTTREPMDDDFSVESKSDYLIDLRKSWSDLPGSAAKALEEDLDAEDELEMQDEDVDEWRNRKNKKGKKGKKKKGHGKIGGKYGERYQVSLVSPSVVPNYFPTIRIIEYNITGLEDAPVWTDSFDINSKVSEELPDFSEDEEAHQELKRDLEAERRKKGRKGNKGRKGRKGKKKPKNPELVIPPAPPKGSPPGPAYSRQTFTFMGYTQYFANLTYINNDLTDLSETSKWRDGDFSDEVPNHGKPQPNKFRYEVEYSTFTDKIFKLPDLTVRSYLRLASRIAKRKTKKGKGKAAEEYNEDFEDESDSDSDSDSDDDDTEIPEPEEGDSDLDFTATRGKKGRNKRRKTNKVWKHFLQEAFVNTIPEKQLKKWSRR
;
A
#
# COMPACT_ATOMS: atom_id res chain seq x y z
N MET A 1 -37.37 -16.05 -1.74
CA MET A 1 -36.86 -16.52 -0.44
C MET A 1 -35.79 -15.53 -0.03
N ILE A 2 -35.98 -14.86 1.10
CA ILE A 2 -35.11 -13.79 1.60
C ILE A 2 -33.83 -14.47 2.08
N THR A 3 -32.73 -14.32 1.33
CA THR A 3 -31.40 -14.72 1.79
C THR A 3 -30.98 -13.73 2.88
N GLN A 4 -31.34 -14.12 4.09
CA GLN A 4 -30.84 -13.60 5.35
C GLN A 4 -29.32 -13.56 5.27
N ARG A 5 -28.71 -12.38 5.48
CA ARG A 5 -27.26 -12.26 5.71
C ARG A 5 -26.88 -13.32 6.73
N CYS A 6 -25.98 -14.24 6.38
CA CYS A 6 -25.29 -15.00 7.41
C CYS A 6 -24.48 -13.99 8.22
N ILE A 7 -24.98 -13.66 9.42
CA ILE A 7 -24.33 -12.85 10.46
C ILE A 7 -23.12 -13.63 11.06
N GLN A 8 -22.40 -14.42 10.25
CA GLN A 8 -21.30 -15.29 10.69
C GLN A 8 -20.01 -15.15 9.88
N SER A 9 -19.98 -14.40 8.78
CA SER A 9 -18.75 -14.03 8.08
C SER A 9 -18.50 -12.53 8.26
N SER A 10 -17.30 -12.19 8.74
CA SER A 10 -16.83 -10.81 8.70
C SER A 10 -16.88 -10.31 7.25
N PRO A 11 -17.25 -9.06 6.99
CA PRO A 11 -17.25 -8.46 5.65
C PRO A 11 -15.81 -8.27 5.17
N LEU A 12 -15.47 -8.85 4.02
CA LEU A 12 -14.11 -8.94 3.52
C LEU A 12 -13.96 -8.19 2.18
N THR A 13 -12.86 -7.48 1.99
CA THR A 13 -12.47 -6.90 0.69
C THR A 13 -11.13 -7.50 0.27
N THR A 14 -11.04 -8.08 -0.92
CA THR A 14 -9.76 -8.60 -1.41
C THR A 14 -9.00 -7.51 -2.16
N THR A 15 -7.72 -7.30 -1.82
CA THR A 15 -6.78 -6.60 -2.71
C THR A 15 -5.94 -7.66 -3.42
N THR A 16 -6.08 -7.71 -4.75
CA THR A 16 -5.19 -8.48 -5.63
C THR A 16 -4.40 -7.49 -6.48
N PRO A 17 -3.21 -7.07 -6.04
CA PRO A 17 -2.41 -6.14 -6.82
C PRO A 17 -1.50 -6.92 -7.79
N ASP A 18 -1.42 -6.41 -9.01
CA ASP A 18 -0.36 -6.65 -9.99
C ASP A 18 -0.14 -8.14 -10.31
N PHE A 19 -0.82 -8.63 -11.36
CA PHE A 19 -0.69 -10.03 -11.78
C PHE A 19 0.54 -10.27 -12.63
N HIS A 20 0.91 -9.31 -13.50
CA HIS A 20 1.95 -9.46 -14.52
C HIS A 20 2.01 -10.86 -15.16
N PRO A 21 0.92 -11.36 -15.75
CA PRO A 21 0.98 -12.60 -16.49
C PRO A 21 1.90 -12.46 -17.70
N ASP A 22 2.73 -13.47 -17.88
CA ASP A 22 3.68 -13.61 -18.97
C ASP A 22 3.33 -14.82 -19.83
N GLU A 23 2.87 -14.54 -21.05
CA GLU A 23 2.51 -15.55 -22.03
C GLU A 23 3.71 -16.37 -22.56
N PHE A 24 4.94 -15.90 -22.35
CA PHE A 24 6.16 -16.53 -22.82
C PHE A 24 6.90 -17.31 -21.72
N TYR A 25 6.46 -17.21 -20.46
CA TYR A 25 7.03 -17.94 -19.34
C TYR A 25 7.08 -19.44 -19.63
N LYS A 26 8.22 -20.07 -19.30
CA LYS A 26 8.39 -21.52 -19.38
C LYS A 26 8.95 -22.06 -18.07
N ALA A 27 8.26 -23.05 -17.52
CA ALA A 27 8.81 -23.86 -16.45
C ALA A 27 10.15 -24.50 -16.89
N HIS A 28 11.05 -24.64 -15.93
CA HIS A 28 12.41 -25.18 -16.03
C HIS A 28 13.33 -24.39 -16.97
N SER A 29 13.03 -23.11 -17.18
CA SER A 29 13.85 -22.16 -17.94
C SER A 29 14.76 -21.32 -17.06
N SER A 30 15.66 -20.56 -17.67
CA SER A 30 16.65 -19.75 -16.96
C SER A 30 16.03 -18.47 -16.40
N THR A 31 16.34 -18.19 -15.13
CA THR A 31 15.98 -16.96 -14.40
C THR A 31 17.03 -15.86 -14.57
N ALA A 32 18.03 -16.05 -15.44
CA ALA A 32 19.07 -15.07 -15.67
C ALA A 32 18.50 -13.74 -16.19
N GLN A 33 19.13 -12.64 -15.80
CA GLN A 33 18.75 -11.29 -16.21
C GLN A 33 18.66 -11.17 -17.74
N GLY A 34 17.60 -10.51 -18.25
CA GLY A 34 17.36 -10.36 -19.68
C GLY A 34 16.79 -11.60 -20.38
N VAL A 35 16.51 -12.68 -19.64
CA VAL A 35 15.87 -13.91 -20.16
C VAL A 35 14.39 -14.00 -19.78
N ALA A 36 14.01 -13.43 -18.63
CA ALA A 36 12.63 -13.38 -18.13
C ALA A 36 11.94 -14.76 -18.08
N CYS A 37 12.67 -15.85 -17.83
CA CYS A 37 12.12 -17.21 -17.85
C CYS A 37 11.49 -17.64 -19.20
N HIS A 38 11.93 -17.09 -20.33
CA HIS A 38 11.37 -17.46 -21.66
C HIS A 38 12.11 -18.63 -22.34
N ARG A 39 13.37 -18.88 -21.94
CA ARG A 39 14.32 -19.76 -22.64
C ARG A 39 15.46 -20.24 -21.74
N GLY A 40 16.30 -21.12 -22.29
CA GLY A 40 17.39 -21.75 -21.53
C GLY A 40 16.85 -22.85 -20.61
N LYS A 41 17.73 -23.39 -19.76
CA LYS A 41 17.37 -24.29 -18.67
C LYS A 41 17.70 -23.60 -17.35
N GLY A 42 16.89 -23.81 -16.33
CA GLY A 42 17.10 -23.24 -15.01
C GLY A 42 15.98 -23.57 -14.03
N PRO A 43 15.94 -22.89 -12.88
CA PRO A 43 15.15 -23.28 -11.71
C PRO A 43 13.68 -22.86 -11.78
N ALA A 44 13.25 -22.19 -12.85
CA ALA A 44 11.89 -21.64 -12.95
C ALA A 44 10.82 -22.73 -12.71
N GLY A 45 9.94 -22.55 -11.72
CA GLY A 45 8.88 -23.53 -11.41
C GLY A 45 7.65 -23.40 -12.30
N LEU A 46 6.65 -24.25 -12.11
CA LEU A 46 5.39 -24.14 -12.87
C LEU A 46 4.62 -22.85 -12.54
N TYR A 47 4.59 -22.47 -11.26
CA TYR A 47 3.80 -21.35 -10.77
C TYR A 47 4.63 -20.08 -10.57
N GLY A 48 5.85 -20.03 -11.09
CA GLY A 48 6.74 -18.87 -10.99
C GLY A 48 8.08 -19.23 -10.40
N ALA A 49 8.95 -18.22 -10.34
CA ALA A 49 10.28 -18.30 -9.75
C ALA A 49 10.42 -17.16 -8.75
N GLU A 50 10.17 -17.45 -7.47
CA GLU A 50 10.28 -16.48 -6.38
C GLU A 50 11.66 -15.81 -6.35
N THR A 51 11.71 -14.55 -5.90
CA THR A 51 12.96 -13.77 -5.77
C THR A 51 13.76 -13.58 -7.06
N THR A 52 13.09 -13.63 -8.22
CA THR A 52 13.70 -13.37 -9.53
C THR A 52 13.00 -12.23 -10.27
N ASP A 53 13.55 -11.83 -11.43
CA ASP A 53 12.95 -10.84 -12.33
C ASP A 53 11.89 -11.43 -13.27
N CYS A 54 11.49 -12.69 -13.06
CA CYS A 54 10.47 -13.33 -13.88
C CYS A 54 9.07 -12.89 -13.45
N ASP A 55 8.24 -12.58 -14.45
CA ASP A 55 6.83 -12.31 -14.26
C ASP A 55 6.02 -13.60 -14.04
N SER A 56 4.74 -13.46 -13.73
CA SER A 56 3.88 -14.58 -13.36
C SER A 56 3.58 -15.46 -14.58
N PRO A 57 3.73 -16.79 -14.49
CA PRO A 57 3.10 -17.67 -15.48
C PRO A 57 1.57 -17.54 -15.42
N VAL A 58 0.92 -17.74 -16.57
CA VAL A 58 -0.54 -17.77 -16.65
C VAL A 58 -1.15 -18.82 -15.71
N ASP A 59 -0.44 -19.93 -15.47
CA ASP A 59 -0.82 -20.97 -14.51
C ASP A 59 -0.95 -20.44 -13.07
N LEU A 60 -0.10 -19.49 -12.64
CA LEU A 60 -0.21 -18.86 -11.33
C LEU A 60 -1.48 -18.01 -11.22
N VAL A 61 -1.81 -17.24 -12.27
CA VAL A 61 -3.04 -16.44 -12.30
C VAL A 61 -4.28 -17.35 -12.24
N ASP A 62 -4.27 -18.46 -12.99
CA ASP A 62 -5.37 -19.43 -12.95
C ASP A 62 -5.52 -20.10 -11.58
N ALA A 63 -4.41 -20.54 -10.99
CA ALA A 63 -4.42 -21.17 -9.68
C ALA A 63 -4.87 -20.19 -8.57
N THR A 64 -4.47 -18.93 -8.68
CA THR A 64 -4.87 -17.85 -7.75
C THR A 64 -6.37 -17.60 -7.82
N LEU A 65 -6.91 -17.35 -9.01
CA LEU A 65 -8.34 -17.09 -9.20
C LEU A 65 -9.19 -18.30 -8.80
N GLU A 66 -8.73 -19.51 -9.07
CA GLU A 66 -9.42 -20.74 -8.66
C GLU A 66 -9.39 -20.94 -7.13
N TRP A 67 -8.29 -20.58 -6.47
CA TRP A 67 -8.23 -20.60 -5.00
C TRP A 67 -9.18 -19.57 -4.40
N VAL A 68 -9.21 -18.34 -4.93
CA VAL A 68 -10.14 -17.29 -4.48
C VAL A 68 -11.59 -17.74 -4.67
N ARG A 69 -11.92 -18.30 -5.84
CA ARG A 69 -13.26 -18.83 -6.14
C ARG A 69 -13.73 -19.86 -5.11
N LYS A 70 -12.83 -20.72 -4.63
CA LYS A 70 -13.15 -21.85 -3.73
C LYS A 70 -13.17 -21.48 -2.25
N ASN A 71 -12.42 -20.45 -1.84
CA ASN A 71 -12.14 -20.21 -0.42
C ASN A 71 -12.55 -18.81 0.06
N VAL A 72 -12.82 -17.86 -0.83
CA VAL A 72 -12.97 -16.44 -0.48
C VAL A 72 -14.17 -15.78 -1.14
N LYS A 73 -14.49 -16.14 -2.39
CA LYS A 73 -15.51 -15.49 -3.22
C LYS A 73 -16.86 -15.29 -2.50
N ASP A 74 -17.31 -16.27 -1.73
CA ASP A 74 -18.62 -16.23 -1.08
C ASP A 74 -18.62 -15.48 0.27
N ASP A 75 -17.45 -15.05 0.75
CA ASP A 75 -17.27 -14.35 2.03
C ASP A 75 -16.88 -12.86 1.85
N ILE A 76 -16.72 -12.39 0.60
CA ILE A 76 -16.29 -11.01 0.29
C ILE A 76 -17.43 -10.15 -0.26
N ASP A 77 -17.38 -8.85 0.03
CA ASP A 77 -18.35 -7.89 -0.48
C ASP A 77 -17.96 -7.31 -1.83
N PHE A 78 -16.66 -7.13 -2.08
CA PHE A 78 -16.11 -6.57 -3.32
C PHE A 78 -14.62 -6.86 -3.48
N VAL A 79 -14.10 -6.70 -4.70
CA VAL A 79 -12.69 -6.91 -5.04
C VAL A 79 -12.08 -5.62 -5.58
N VAL A 80 -10.87 -5.30 -5.10
CA VAL A 80 -10.03 -4.24 -5.65
C VAL A 80 -8.89 -4.88 -6.45
N TRP A 81 -8.80 -4.53 -7.73
CA TRP A 81 -7.74 -4.98 -8.64
C TRP A 81 -6.91 -3.77 -9.05
N THR A 82 -5.69 -3.65 -8.52
CA THR A 82 -4.89 -2.42 -8.67
C THR A 82 -4.06 -2.35 -9.96
N GLY A 83 -4.48 -3.05 -11.02
CA GLY A 83 -3.86 -2.96 -12.36
C GLY A 83 -2.67 -3.91 -12.58
N ASP A 84 -1.83 -3.54 -13.54
CA ASP A 84 -0.55 -4.17 -13.90
C ASP A 84 -0.71 -5.64 -14.31
N THR A 85 -1.34 -5.79 -15.47
CA THR A 85 -1.83 -7.07 -16.01
C THR A 85 -1.13 -7.47 -17.31
N ALA A 86 -0.07 -6.77 -17.66
CA ALA A 86 0.84 -7.18 -18.71
C ALA A 86 2.26 -7.23 -18.14
N ARG A 87 3.00 -8.31 -18.44
CA ARG A 87 4.41 -8.49 -18.06
C ARG A 87 5.28 -7.27 -18.32
N HIS A 88 6.38 -7.15 -17.59
CA HIS A 88 7.49 -6.28 -17.88
C HIS A 88 8.14 -6.60 -19.23
N ASP A 89 8.81 -5.61 -19.80
CA ASP A 89 9.53 -5.76 -21.07
C ASP A 89 10.99 -6.19 -20.83
N SER A 90 11.17 -7.25 -20.04
CA SER A 90 12.48 -7.70 -19.52
C SER A 90 13.25 -8.63 -20.49
N ASP A 91 12.69 -8.94 -21.66
CA ASP A 91 13.36 -9.72 -22.71
C ASP A 91 13.36 -8.97 -24.05
N GLU A 92 14.51 -8.39 -24.39
CA GLU A 92 14.70 -7.63 -25.63
C GLU A 92 14.42 -8.44 -26.92
N LYS A 93 14.44 -9.78 -26.85
CA LYS A 93 14.12 -10.63 -28.01
C LYS A 93 12.63 -10.82 -28.23
N LEU A 94 11.82 -10.59 -27.20
CA LEU A 94 10.37 -10.72 -27.22
C LEU A 94 9.72 -9.45 -26.66
N PRO A 95 9.90 -8.31 -27.35
CA PRO A 95 9.41 -7.04 -26.88
C PRO A 95 7.88 -7.05 -26.77
N ARG A 96 7.38 -6.37 -25.75
CA ARG A 96 5.95 -6.23 -25.51
C ARG A 96 5.30 -5.31 -26.55
N SER A 97 4.21 -5.79 -27.14
CA SER A 97 3.44 -5.07 -28.16
C SER A 97 2.09 -4.62 -27.61
N SER A 98 1.44 -3.68 -28.30
CA SER A 98 0.11 -3.23 -27.87
C SER A 98 -0.95 -4.33 -27.92
N SER A 99 -0.84 -5.29 -28.86
CA SER A 99 -1.74 -6.44 -28.90
C SER A 99 -1.51 -7.37 -27.71
N HIS A 100 -0.26 -7.67 -27.36
CA HIS A 100 0.04 -8.49 -26.18
C HIS A 100 -0.57 -7.90 -24.90
N VAL A 101 -0.41 -6.58 -24.67
CA VAL A 101 -0.99 -5.89 -23.51
C VAL A 101 -2.52 -6.03 -23.48
N LEU A 102 -3.19 -5.71 -24.60
CA LEU A 102 -4.65 -5.74 -24.67
C LEU A 102 -5.23 -7.16 -24.62
N ASP A 103 -4.60 -8.13 -25.27
CA ASP A 103 -5.03 -9.52 -25.29
C ASP A 103 -4.91 -10.15 -23.90
N MET A 104 -3.81 -9.86 -23.20
CA MET A 104 -3.62 -10.33 -21.84
C MET A 104 -4.62 -9.70 -20.86
N ASN A 105 -4.85 -8.40 -20.97
CA ASN A 105 -5.88 -7.71 -20.18
C ASN A 105 -7.29 -8.25 -20.48
N ARG A 106 -7.63 -8.55 -21.74
CA ARG A 106 -8.87 -9.24 -22.12
C ARG A 106 -8.97 -10.62 -21.48
N ASN A 107 -7.88 -11.38 -21.48
CA ASN A 107 -7.84 -12.73 -20.92
C ASN A 107 -8.08 -12.70 -19.41
N VAL A 108 -7.32 -11.89 -18.67
CA VAL A 108 -7.46 -11.77 -17.21
C VAL A 108 -8.82 -11.20 -16.82
N ALA A 109 -9.31 -10.16 -17.51
CA ALA A 109 -10.65 -9.63 -17.27
C ALA A 109 -11.74 -10.71 -17.44
N LYS A 110 -11.66 -11.53 -18.50
CA LYS A 110 -12.59 -12.67 -18.69
C LYS A 110 -12.50 -13.70 -17.56
N LYS A 111 -11.29 -14.02 -17.10
CA LYS A 111 -11.07 -14.95 -15.99
C LYS A 111 -11.66 -14.39 -14.68
N ILE A 112 -11.43 -13.11 -14.39
CA ILE A 112 -12.00 -12.41 -13.24
C ILE A 112 -13.54 -12.41 -13.29
N VAL A 113 -14.14 -12.05 -14.43
CA VAL A 113 -15.60 -12.11 -14.60
C VAL A 113 -16.10 -13.53 -14.31
N LYS A 114 -15.45 -14.56 -14.88
CA LYS A 114 -15.82 -15.95 -14.64
C LYS A 114 -15.73 -16.35 -13.16
N THR A 115 -14.72 -15.86 -12.44
CA THR A 115 -14.51 -16.16 -11.02
C THR A 115 -15.59 -15.55 -10.14
N PHE A 116 -16.02 -14.34 -10.44
CA PHE A 116 -16.95 -13.56 -9.60
C PHE A 116 -18.38 -13.48 -10.15
N SER A 117 -18.75 -14.35 -11.10
CA SER A 117 -20.11 -14.44 -11.63
C SER A 117 -20.78 -15.75 -11.25
N ASP A 118 -22.10 -15.68 -11.04
CA ASP A 118 -23.00 -16.83 -10.98
C ASP A 118 -24.11 -16.63 -12.03
N ASP A 119 -24.45 -17.68 -12.78
CA ASP A 119 -25.48 -17.64 -13.85
C ASP A 119 -25.30 -16.50 -14.88
N GLY A 120 -24.06 -16.02 -15.05
CA GLY A 120 -23.70 -14.95 -16.00
C GLY A 120 -23.80 -13.53 -15.45
N ALA A 121 -24.31 -13.34 -14.22
CA ALA A 121 -24.31 -12.06 -13.52
C ALA A 121 -23.11 -12.01 -12.56
N LEU A 122 -22.46 -10.85 -12.43
CA LEU A 122 -21.50 -10.64 -11.35
C LEU A 122 -22.23 -10.71 -10.01
N THR A 123 -21.73 -11.52 -9.08
CA THR A 123 -22.24 -11.58 -7.70
C THR A 123 -21.37 -10.80 -6.74
N VAL A 124 -20.12 -10.53 -7.12
CA VAL A 124 -19.19 -9.66 -6.39
C VAL A 124 -18.69 -8.56 -7.35
N PRO A 125 -18.86 -7.27 -7.02
CA PRO A 125 -18.33 -6.18 -7.83
C PRO A 125 -16.80 -6.16 -7.77
N VAL A 126 -16.18 -5.97 -8.94
CA VAL A 126 -14.73 -5.87 -9.09
C VAL A 126 -14.38 -4.49 -9.63
N ILE A 127 -13.45 -3.80 -8.97
CA ILE A 127 -13.08 -2.43 -9.30
C ILE A 127 -11.61 -2.41 -9.75
N PRO A 128 -11.36 -2.40 -11.08
CA PRO A 128 -10.01 -2.26 -11.63
C PRO A 128 -9.48 -0.81 -11.58
N THR A 129 -8.16 -0.67 -11.66
CA THR A 129 -7.45 0.57 -12.02
C THR A 129 -6.34 0.26 -13.03
N PHE A 130 -5.86 1.28 -13.74
CA PHE A 130 -4.70 1.14 -14.61
C PHE A 130 -3.40 1.05 -13.81
N GLY A 131 -2.57 0.07 -14.18
CA GLY A 131 -1.15 0.04 -13.82
C GLY A 131 -0.25 0.61 -14.91
N ASN A 132 1.00 0.91 -14.57
CA ASN A 132 1.94 1.55 -15.49
C ASN A 132 2.40 0.64 -16.64
N ASN A 133 2.11 -0.66 -16.54
CA ASN A 133 2.35 -1.67 -17.56
C ASN A 133 1.14 -1.97 -18.44
N ASP A 134 -0.04 -1.41 -18.17
CA ASP A 134 -1.28 -1.70 -18.90
C ASP A 134 -1.43 -0.92 -20.21
N PHE A 135 -0.37 -0.26 -20.66
CA PHE A 135 -0.34 0.50 -21.90
C PHE A 135 1.10 0.69 -22.37
N LEU A 136 1.23 1.16 -23.61
CA LEU A 136 2.51 1.54 -24.20
C LEU A 136 2.46 2.98 -24.74
N PRO A 137 3.57 3.73 -24.62
CA PRO A 137 4.83 3.34 -23.96
C PRO A 137 4.70 3.17 -22.44
N HIS A 138 5.56 2.35 -21.83
CA HIS A 138 5.60 2.13 -20.38
C HIS A 138 5.68 3.46 -19.63
N ASN A 139 4.91 3.62 -18.56
CA ASN A 139 4.77 4.85 -17.75
C ASN A 139 4.12 6.07 -18.43
N ILE A 140 4.06 6.11 -19.77
CA ILE A 140 3.58 7.28 -20.50
C ILE A 140 2.08 7.15 -20.84
N PHE A 141 1.23 7.60 -19.93
CA PHE A 141 -0.23 7.65 -20.14
C PHE A 141 -0.67 9.03 -20.62
N TYR A 142 -1.05 9.12 -21.88
CA TYR A 142 -1.48 10.38 -22.49
C TYR A 142 -2.88 10.81 -22.00
N PRO A 143 -3.20 12.12 -22.05
CA PRO A 143 -4.55 12.63 -21.79
C PRO A 143 -5.61 11.87 -22.62
N GLY A 144 -6.77 11.64 -22.03
CA GLY A 144 -7.93 11.12 -22.75
C GLY A 144 -8.63 12.20 -23.58
N PRO A 145 -9.47 11.82 -24.55
CA PRO A 145 -9.71 10.44 -25.00
C PRO A 145 -8.51 9.90 -25.79
N ASN A 146 -8.25 8.59 -25.66
CA ASN A 146 -7.14 7.94 -26.37
C ASN A 146 -7.44 6.46 -26.67
N LYS A 147 -6.63 5.84 -27.54
CA LYS A 147 -6.83 4.45 -27.98
C LYS A 147 -6.85 3.42 -26.85
N TRP A 148 -6.13 3.68 -25.76
CA TRP A 148 -6.09 2.78 -24.60
C TRP A 148 -7.41 2.87 -23.85
N LEU A 149 -7.87 4.08 -23.51
CA LEU A 149 -9.18 4.27 -22.87
C LEU A 149 -10.33 3.69 -23.72
N GLN A 150 -10.27 3.83 -25.04
CA GLN A 150 -11.24 3.22 -25.95
C GLN A 150 -11.22 1.69 -25.86
N ALA A 151 -10.04 1.07 -25.93
CA ALA A 151 -9.91 -0.38 -25.84
C ALA A 151 -10.39 -0.89 -24.47
N TYR A 152 -9.97 -0.25 -23.37
CA TYR A 152 -10.34 -0.64 -22.02
C TYR A 152 -11.82 -0.36 -21.70
N SER A 153 -12.47 0.59 -22.38
CA SER A 153 -13.93 0.77 -22.27
C SER A 153 -14.69 -0.49 -22.69
N SER A 154 -14.11 -1.27 -23.61
CA SER A 154 -14.64 -2.58 -24.01
C SER A 154 -14.19 -3.69 -23.06
N ILE A 155 -12.91 -3.72 -22.65
CA ILE A 155 -12.36 -4.78 -21.79
C ILE A 155 -13.00 -4.77 -20.40
N TRP A 156 -13.14 -3.57 -19.82
CA TRP A 156 -13.71 -3.36 -18.49
C TRP A 156 -15.18 -2.97 -18.54
N HIS A 157 -15.84 -3.16 -19.68
CA HIS A 157 -17.25 -2.84 -19.83
C HIS A 157 -18.08 -3.41 -18.69
N ARG A 158 -17.85 -4.67 -18.28
CA ARG A 158 -18.55 -5.37 -17.19
C ARG A 158 -18.28 -4.83 -15.78
N PHE A 159 -17.21 -4.07 -15.58
CA PHE A 159 -16.80 -3.56 -14.27
C PHE A 159 -17.18 -2.10 -14.06
N ILE A 160 -17.47 -1.37 -15.14
CA ILE A 160 -17.73 0.08 -15.11
C ILE A 160 -19.24 0.33 -15.25
N PRO A 161 -19.89 0.87 -14.20
CA PRO A 161 -21.30 1.26 -14.27
C PRO A 161 -21.57 2.18 -15.46
N GLU A 162 -22.76 2.06 -16.06
CA GLU A 162 -23.11 2.80 -17.27
C GLU A 162 -22.95 4.32 -17.09
N GLU A 163 -23.40 4.84 -15.95
CA GLU A 163 -23.31 6.25 -15.57
C GLU A 163 -21.87 6.77 -15.42
N GLN A 164 -20.89 5.88 -15.33
CA GLN A 164 -19.47 6.22 -15.19
C GLN A 164 -18.68 6.09 -16.49
N ARG A 165 -19.25 5.49 -17.54
CA ARG A 165 -18.53 5.21 -18.80
C ARG A 165 -17.99 6.48 -19.46
N HIS A 166 -18.71 7.59 -19.37
CA HIS A 166 -18.23 8.87 -19.88
C HIS A 166 -17.01 9.38 -19.10
N SER A 167 -17.05 9.32 -17.76
CA SER A 167 -15.91 9.68 -16.91
C SER A 167 -14.69 8.80 -17.22
N PHE A 168 -14.93 7.50 -17.44
CA PHE A 168 -13.90 6.56 -17.82
C PHE A 168 -13.30 6.86 -19.21
N GLY A 169 -14.13 7.12 -20.23
CA GLY A 169 -13.63 7.49 -21.56
C GLY A 169 -12.81 8.78 -21.57
N PHE A 170 -13.14 9.72 -20.68
CA PHE A 170 -12.44 10.99 -20.55
C PHE A 170 -11.05 10.87 -19.90
N GLY A 171 -10.88 10.00 -18.91
CA GLY A 171 -9.64 9.96 -18.13
C GLY A 171 -9.29 8.64 -17.45
N GLY A 172 -10.07 7.58 -17.66
CA GLY A 172 -9.81 6.25 -17.08
C GLY A 172 -10.11 6.15 -15.59
N TRP A 173 -10.79 7.14 -15.00
CA TRP A 173 -11.22 7.15 -13.61
C TRP A 173 -12.74 7.01 -13.51
N PHE A 174 -13.21 6.31 -12.48
CA PHE A 174 -14.61 6.02 -12.27
C PHE A 174 -14.90 5.66 -10.80
N GLU A 175 -16.18 5.50 -10.48
CA GLU A 175 -16.66 5.15 -9.14
C GLU A 175 -17.63 3.96 -9.20
N VAL A 176 -17.61 3.07 -8.20
CA VAL A 176 -18.60 2.00 -8.05
C VAL A 176 -19.19 2.04 -6.65
N GLU A 177 -20.52 2.11 -6.55
CA GLU A 177 -21.22 1.95 -5.26
C GLU A 177 -21.22 0.48 -4.86
N VAL A 178 -20.22 0.05 -4.09
CA VAL A 178 -20.08 -1.35 -3.64
C VAL A 178 -21.08 -1.72 -2.54
N ILE A 179 -21.56 -0.74 -1.78
CA ILE A 179 -22.75 -0.88 -0.94
C ILE A 179 -23.70 0.26 -1.35
N PRO A 180 -24.80 -0.05 -2.05
CA PRO A 180 -25.68 0.96 -2.62
C PRO A 180 -26.11 2.03 -1.60
N ASN A 181 -25.95 3.30 -1.97
CA ASN A 181 -26.24 4.48 -1.15
C ASN A 181 -25.48 4.59 0.18
N GLN A 182 -24.42 3.81 0.39
CA GLN A 182 -23.67 3.79 1.64
C GLN A 182 -22.15 3.93 1.43
N LEU A 183 -21.55 3.10 0.57
CA LEU A 183 -20.11 3.03 0.34
C LEU A 183 -19.79 2.96 -1.15
N SER A 184 -18.90 3.84 -1.59
CA SER A 184 -18.34 3.82 -2.94
C SER A 184 -16.85 3.50 -2.91
N VAL A 185 -16.38 2.82 -3.95
CA VAL A 185 -14.95 2.68 -4.26
C VAL A 185 -14.65 3.57 -5.48
N ILE A 186 -13.70 4.48 -5.34
CA ILE A 186 -13.27 5.41 -6.39
C ILE A 186 -11.95 4.91 -6.97
N SER A 187 -11.97 4.54 -8.25
CA SER A 187 -10.80 4.14 -9.02
C SER A 187 -10.11 5.36 -9.63
N LEU A 188 -8.92 5.67 -9.12
CA LEU A 188 -8.09 6.79 -9.57
C LEU A 188 -7.14 6.32 -10.68
N ASN A 189 -7.06 7.06 -11.78
CA ASN A 189 -5.99 6.88 -12.75
C ASN A 189 -4.72 7.61 -12.27
N THR A 190 -3.97 6.95 -11.39
CA THR A 190 -2.75 7.51 -10.77
C THR A 190 -1.62 7.75 -11.77
N MET A 191 -1.73 7.26 -13.01
CA MET A 191 -0.73 7.55 -14.05
C MET A 191 -0.69 9.02 -14.44
N TYR A 192 -1.78 9.77 -14.23
CA TYR A 192 -1.77 11.22 -14.39
C TYR A 192 -1.10 11.98 -13.26
N PHE A 193 -0.77 11.30 -12.16
CA PHE A 193 -0.03 11.86 -11.04
C PHE A 193 1.41 11.38 -11.03
N PHE A 194 1.74 10.33 -11.80
CA PHE A 194 3.03 9.67 -11.75
C PHE A 194 4.13 10.59 -12.27
N ASP A 195 5.16 10.80 -11.45
CA ASP A 195 6.29 11.72 -11.72
C ASP A 195 7.05 11.34 -13.01
N ARG A 196 7.07 10.05 -13.34
CA ARG A 196 7.71 9.53 -14.56
C ARG A 196 6.84 9.57 -15.82
N ASN A 197 5.58 9.99 -15.71
CA ASN A 197 4.75 10.13 -16.88
C ASN A 197 5.08 11.46 -17.58
N ALA A 198 6.10 11.42 -18.46
CA ALA A 198 6.49 12.57 -19.28
C ALA A 198 5.41 13.03 -20.29
N GLY A 199 4.27 12.32 -20.37
CA GLY A 199 3.12 12.71 -21.19
C GLY A 199 2.18 13.72 -20.53
N VAL A 200 2.42 14.09 -19.26
CA VAL A 200 1.58 15.02 -18.48
C VAL A 200 2.42 15.92 -17.57
N ASP A 201 1.87 17.05 -17.16
CA ASP A 201 2.58 18.07 -16.36
C ASP A 201 1.84 18.38 -15.04
N GLY A 202 1.67 17.32 -14.24
CA GLY A 202 1.16 17.42 -12.87
C GLY A 202 -0.29 17.91 -12.74
N CYS A 203 -0.58 18.57 -11.62
CA CYS A 203 -1.94 18.92 -11.17
C CYS A 203 -2.14 20.41 -10.90
N ALA A 204 -1.20 21.27 -11.32
CA ALA A 204 -1.30 22.71 -11.14
C ALA A 204 -1.96 23.45 -12.31
N ILE A 205 -1.86 22.91 -13.53
CA ILE A 205 -2.29 23.58 -14.76
C ILE A 205 -3.68 23.03 -15.18
N PRO A 206 -4.70 23.87 -15.43
CA PRO A 206 -6.06 23.40 -15.73
C PRO A 206 -6.22 22.54 -16.99
N SER A 207 -5.34 22.68 -17.97
CA SER A 207 -5.35 21.85 -19.19
C SER A 207 -4.93 20.42 -18.91
N GLU A 208 -4.10 20.19 -17.89
CA GLU A 208 -3.50 18.91 -17.59
C GLU A 208 -4.53 17.92 -17.04
N PRO A 209 -4.44 16.63 -17.44
CA PRO A 209 -5.37 15.63 -16.96
C PRO A 209 -5.26 15.43 -15.45
N GLY A 210 -4.08 15.60 -14.84
CA GLY A 210 -3.91 15.54 -13.39
C GLY A 210 -4.74 16.59 -12.65
N PHE A 211 -4.78 17.84 -13.15
CA PHE A 211 -5.62 18.88 -12.57
C PHE A 211 -7.10 18.51 -12.70
N LYS A 212 -7.55 18.11 -13.90
CA LYS A 212 -8.93 17.73 -14.21
C LYS A 212 -9.39 16.55 -13.36
N HIS A 213 -8.54 15.55 -13.16
CA HIS A 213 -8.80 14.39 -12.31
C HIS A 213 -9.02 14.83 -10.84
N MET A 214 -8.18 15.73 -10.32
CA MET A 214 -8.35 16.24 -8.96
C MET A 214 -9.63 17.08 -8.80
N GLU A 215 -10.02 17.84 -9.81
CA GLU A 215 -11.32 18.55 -9.79
C GLU A 215 -12.49 17.55 -9.77
N TRP A 216 -12.45 16.54 -10.64
CA TRP A 216 -13.44 15.46 -10.65
C TRP A 216 -13.54 14.76 -9.30
N LEU A 217 -12.41 14.36 -8.71
CA LEU A 217 -12.37 13.72 -7.39
C LEU A 217 -13.00 14.60 -6.31
N SER A 218 -12.75 15.92 -6.36
CA SER A 218 -13.36 16.87 -5.42
C SER A 218 -14.89 16.91 -5.53
N VAL A 219 -15.42 16.75 -6.74
CA VAL A 219 -16.86 16.77 -7.01
C VAL A 219 -17.48 15.45 -6.54
N GLN A 220 -16.88 14.30 -6.83
CA GLN A 220 -17.40 13.02 -6.36
C GLN A 220 -17.42 12.95 -4.83
N LEU A 221 -16.31 13.29 -4.17
CA LEU A 221 -16.26 13.29 -2.71
C LEU A 221 -17.27 14.27 -2.08
N GLN A 222 -17.53 15.41 -2.73
CA GLN A 222 -18.55 16.35 -2.28
C GLN A 222 -19.98 15.78 -2.47
N ARG A 223 -20.26 15.10 -3.59
CA ARG A 223 -21.54 14.41 -3.82
C ARG A 223 -21.77 13.31 -2.79
N LEU A 224 -20.74 12.51 -2.50
CA LEU A 224 -20.81 11.47 -1.46
C LEU A 224 -21.07 12.06 -0.08
N ARG A 225 -20.39 13.16 0.29
CA ARG A 225 -20.69 13.89 1.53
C ARG A 225 -22.15 14.32 1.61
N GLU A 226 -22.68 14.90 0.53
CA GLU A 226 -24.06 15.41 0.49
C GLU A 226 -25.09 14.30 0.60
N ARG A 227 -24.76 13.10 0.10
CA ARG A 227 -25.56 11.88 0.23
C ARG A 227 -25.34 11.14 1.57
N GLY A 228 -24.37 11.56 2.38
CA GLY A 228 -24.00 10.88 3.62
C GLY A 228 -23.16 9.61 3.44
N MET A 229 -22.70 9.35 2.22
CA MET A 229 -21.92 8.16 1.85
C MET A 229 -20.44 8.28 2.21
N LYS A 230 -19.75 7.14 2.15
CA LYS A 230 -18.31 7.00 2.36
C LYS A 230 -17.58 6.57 1.09
N ALA A 231 -16.27 6.80 1.06
CA ALA A 231 -15.43 6.47 -0.08
C ALA A 231 -14.16 5.72 0.34
N ILE A 232 -13.83 4.65 -0.39
CA ILE A 232 -12.48 4.07 -0.44
C ILE A 232 -11.83 4.56 -1.73
N LEU A 233 -10.58 5.02 -1.65
CA LEU A 233 -9.81 5.39 -2.83
C LEU A 233 -8.88 4.25 -3.23
N ILE A 234 -8.82 3.93 -4.52
CA ILE A 234 -7.86 2.95 -5.05
C ILE A 234 -7.06 3.58 -6.18
N GLY A 235 -5.85 3.07 -6.39
CA GLY A 235 -5.01 3.41 -7.53
C GLY A 235 -3.88 2.40 -7.66
N HIS A 236 -3.05 2.52 -8.70
CA HIS A 236 -1.90 1.65 -8.86
C HIS A 236 -0.68 2.22 -8.16
N VAL A 237 -0.16 3.36 -8.65
CA VAL A 237 1.04 4.00 -8.09
C VAL A 237 0.70 4.73 -6.79
N PRO A 238 1.31 4.37 -5.65
CA PRO A 238 1.04 5.04 -4.38
C PRO A 238 1.66 6.44 -4.32
N PRO A 239 1.10 7.36 -3.51
CA PRO A 239 1.63 8.71 -3.28
C PRO A 239 2.86 8.70 -2.35
N ALA A 240 3.86 7.86 -2.67
CA ALA A 240 5.11 7.77 -1.94
C ALA A 240 5.94 9.04 -2.12
N ARG A 241 6.45 9.55 -0.99
CA ARG A 241 7.23 10.78 -0.91
C ARG A 241 8.22 10.69 0.25
N THR A 242 9.47 10.36 -0.08
CA THR A 242 10.63 10.31 0.83
C THR A 242 11.79 11.09 0.22
N GLU A 243 12.95 11.10 0.89
CA GLU A 243 14.15 11.79 0.40
C GLU A 243 14.64 11.22 -0.94
N ASN A 244 14.62 9.89 -1.10
CA ASN A 244 15.09 9.20 -2.30
C ASN A 244 13.98 8.63 -3.20
N LYS A 245 12.70 8.85 -2.87
CA LYS A 245 11.59 8.35 -3.70
C LYS A 245 10.42 9.33 -3.75
N GLN A 246 10.07 9.76 -4.95
CA GLN A 246 8.89 10.55 -5.22
C GLN A 246 8.12 9.90 -6.36
N ASN A 247 7.01 9.25 -6.04
CA ASN A 247 6.20 8.59 -7.05
C ASN A 247 5.30 9.59 -7.77
N TRP A 248 4.76 10.59 -7.08
CA TRP A 248 3.83 11.54 -7.70
C TRP A 248 4.47 12.90 -7.90
N ASP A 249 4.09 13.58 -8.98
CA ASP A 249 4.36 15.00 -9.12
C ASP A 249 3.92 15.74 -7.86
N GLU A 250 4.77 16.66 -7.41
CA GLU A 250 4.58 17.34 -6.14
C GLU A 250 3.27 18.12 -6.12
N THR A 251 2.85 18.73 -7.23
CA THR A 251 1.58 19.47 -7.28
C THR A 251 0.37 18.52 -7.20
N CYS A 252 0.50 17.28 -7.65
CA CYS A 252 -0.52 16.25 -7.46
C CYS A 252 -0.59 15.76 -6.01
N TRP A 253 0.56 15.44 -5.41
CA TRP A 253 0.63 15.03 -4.00
C TRP A 253 0.03 16.09 -3.06
N GLN A 254 0.31 17.36 -3.33
CA GLN A 254 -0.21 18.52 -2.58
C GLN A 254 -1.73 18.64 -2.68
N LYS A 255 -2.29 18.51 -3.89
CA LYS A 255 -3.73 18.57 -4.15
C LYS A 255 -4.43 17.39 -3.46
N TYR A 256 -3.93 16.18 -3.69
CA TYR A 256 -4.45 14.97 -3.08
C TYR A 256 -4.50 15.04 -1.54
N THR A 257 -3.39 15.40 -0.91
CA THR A 257 -3.30 15.54 0.56
C THR A 257 -4.27 16.59 1.10
N LEU A 258 -4.44 17.70 0.40
CA LEU A 258 -5.43 18.70 0.76
C LEU A 258 -6.86 18.15 0.61
N TRP A 259 -7.15 17.32 -0.39
CA TRP A 259 -8.48 16.78 -0.62
C TRP A 259 -8.83 15.79 0.49
N LEU A 260 -7.92 14.88 0.83
CA LEU A 260 -8.13 13.97 1.95
C LEU A 260 -8.32 14.71 3.27
N LYS A 261 -7.63 15.84 3.47
CA LYS A 261 -7.88 16.72 4.63
C LYS A 261 -9.27 17.33 4.59
N GLN A 262 -9.70 17.85 3.44
CA GLN A 262 -11.04 18.43 3.30
C GLN A 262 -12.14 17.39 3.44
N PHE A 263 -11.91 16.15 3.02
CA PHE A 263 -12.89 15.05 2.97
C PHE A 263 -12.59 13.94 3.98
N ARG A 264 -11.92 14.27 5.09
CA ARG A 264 -11.59 13.34 6.20
C ARG A 264 -12.80 12.69 6.88
N ASP A 265 -14.00 13.19 6.61
CA ASP A 265 -15.32 12.70 7.04
C ASP A 265 -15.94 11.68 6.07
N VAL A 266 -15.43 11.62 4.83
CA VAL A 266 -15.93 10.78 3.73
C VAL A 266 -14.97 9.63 3.43
N VAL A 267 -13.68 9.93 3.26
CA VAL A 267 -12.67 8.94 2.89
C VAL A 267 -12.34 8.03 4.06
N THR A 268 -12.48 6.72 3.88
CA THR A 268 -12.28 5.68 4.90
C THR A 268 -10.90 5.04 4.84
N GLY A 269 -10.29 5.00 3.64
CA GLY A 269 -8.97 4.45 3.40
C GLY A 269 -8.52 4.66 1.96
N SER A 270 -7.24 4.37 1.69
CA SER A 270 -6.66 4.40 0.35
C SER A 270 -5.77 3.18 0.12
N LEU A 271 -5.98 2.47 -1.00
CA LEU A 271 -5.34 1.19 -1.32
C LEU A 271 -4.57 1.28 -2.64
N TYR A 272 -3.31 0.85 -2.64
CA TYR A 272 -2.40 0.93 -3.79
C TYR A 272 -1.57 -0.35 -3.99
N GLY A 273 -0.93 -0.47 -5.17
CA GLY A 273 -0.03 -1.56 -5.55
C GLY A 273 1.35 -1.04 -5.98
N HIS A 274 1.83 -1.47 -7.15
CA HIS A 274 3.03 -1.01 -7.88
C HIS A 274 4.38 -1.39 -7.25
N MET A 275 4.50 -1.26 -5.93
CA MET A 275 5.79 -1.40 -5.25
C MET A 275 6.21 -2.86 -5.02
N ASN A 276 5.27 -3.80 -5.21
CA ASN A 276 5.43 -5.23 -4.94
C ASN A 276 5.94 -5.56 -3.52
N ILE A 277 5.73 -4.66 -2.55
CA ILE A 277 6.11 -4.85 -1.13
C ILE A 277 5.00 -4.37 -0.20
N ASP A 278 4.82 -5.05 0.92
CA ASP A 278 3.84 -4.69 1.93
C ASP A 278 4.32 -3.52 2.80
N HIS A 279 3.62 -2.39 2.73
CA HIS A 279 3.87 -1.29 3.66
C HIS A 279 2.69 -0.32 3.71
N PHE A 280 2.82 0.67 4.58
CA PHE A 280 1.91 1.81 4.66
C PHE A 280 2.72 3.10 4.70
N LEU A 281 2.11 4.21 4.30
CA LEU A 281 2.75 5.53 4.33
C LEU A 281 1.76 6.60 4.79
N PHE A 282 2.30 7.74 5.24
CA PHE A 282 1.48 8.86 5.67
C PHE A 282 1.56 10.04 4.70
N GLN A 283 0.41 10.64 4.41
CA GLN A 283 0.40 12.04 3.98
C GLN A 283 0.27 12.94 5.20
N ASP A 284 1.15 13.93 5.31
CA ASP A 284 1.15 14.88 6.40
C ASP A 284 0.66 16.25 5.95
N THR A 285 -0.48 16.68 6.50
CA THR A 285 -1.10 17.96 6.12
C THR A 285 -0.31 19.21 6.53
N LYS A 286 0.78 19.07 7.31
CA LYS A 286 1.71 20.19 7.57
C LYS A 286 2.66 20.44 6.40
N ASP A 287 2.89 19.43 5.56
CA ASP A 287 3.77 19.54 4.41
C ASP A 287 3.03 20.11 3.19
N ILE A 288 1.77 20.52 3.39
CA ILE A 288 0.99 21.20 2.36
C ILE A 288 1.54 22.62 2.14
N ASP A 289 2.10 22.85 0.96
CA ASP A 289 2.56 24.16 0.48
C ASP A 289 1.80 24.56 -0.79
N LEU A 290 0.77 25.40 -0.61
CA LEU A 290 -0.04 25.90 -1.73
C LEU A 290 0.67 26.96 -2.59
N SER A 291 1.87 27.41 -2.21
CA SER A 291 2.62 28.39 -3.02
C SER A 291 3.15 27.80 -4.33
N LEU A 292 3.20 26.47 -4.45
CA LEU A 292 3.58 25.76 -5.67
C LEU A 292 2.62 26.03 -6.84
N TYR A 293 1.33 26.25 -6.55
CA TYR A 293 0.33 26.61 -7.56
C TYR A 293 0.42 28.07 -8.04
N ASP A 294 1.21 28.91 -7.35
CA ASP A 294 1.52 30.26 -7.80
C ASP A 294 2.78 30.29 -8.70
N LYS A 295 3.50 29.16 -8.86
CA LYS A 295 4.78 29.02 -9.58
C LYS A 295 4.79 27.91 -10.65
N ALA A 296 3.62 27.46 -11.10
CA ALA A 296 3.51 26.36 -12.07
C ALA A 296 4.36 26.64 -13.33
N GLY A 297 5.20 25.68 -13.74
CA GLY A 297 6.07 25.78 -14.92
C GLY A 297 7.57 25.58 -14.69
N THR A 298 8.02 25.11 -13.51
CA THR A 298 9.42 24.66 -13.33
C THR A 298 9.57 23.18 -13.69
N THR A 299 10.35 22.92 -14.75
CA THR A 299 10.87 21.61 -15.13
C THR A 299 11.61 20.97 -13.96
N ARG A 300 11.33 19.69 -13.70
CA ARG A 300 12.08 18.85 -12.74
C ARG A 300 12.56 17.61 -13.45
N GLU A 301 13.76 17.18 -13.10
CA GLU A 301 14.28 15.87 -13.50
C GLU A 301 13.54 14.80 -12.68
N PRO A 302 12.89 13.83 -13.33
CA PRO A 302 12.31 12.69 -12.63
C PRO A 302 13.43 11.90 -11.90
N MET A 303 13.15 11.37 -10.71
CA MET A 303 14.09 10.43 -10.06
C MET A 303 14.12 9.10 -10.84
N ASP A 304 15.20 8.33 -10.78
CA ASP A 304 15.29 6.96 -11.36
C ASP A 304 14.55 5.92 -10.51
N ASP A 305 13.97 4.89 -11.13
CA ASP A 305 13.32 3.77 -10.42
C ASP A 305 14.24 2.59 -10.59
N ASP A 306 15.01 2.35 -9.55
CA ASP A 306 15.59 1.05 -9.36
C ASP A 306 14.59 0.21 -8.57
N PHE A 307 14.11 -0.89 -9.14
CA PHE A 307 13.22 -1.86 -8.49
C PHE A 307 13.98 -2.96 -7.74
N SER A 308 15.31 -2.86 -7.65
CA SER A 308 16.14 -3.76 -6.86
C SER A 308 15.66 -3.88 -5.42
N VAL A 309 15.95 -5.04 -4.83
CA VAL A 309 15.68 -5.33 -3.42
C VAL A 309 16.37 -4.30 -2.51
N GLU A 310 17.60 -3.91 -2.84
CA GLU A 310 18.36 -2.87 -2.15
C GLU A 310 17.66 -1.50 -2.20
N SER A 311 17.21 -1.05 -3.37
CA SER A 311 16.48 0.21 -3.54
C SER A 311 15.18 0.22 -2.73
N LYS A 312 14.42 -0.88 -2.75
CA LYS A 312 13.22 -1.05 -1.91
C LYS A 312 13.57 -0.98 -0.42
N SER A 313 14.68 -1.59 0.01
CA SER A 313 15.13 -1.52 1.40
C SER A 313 15.53 -0.10 1.84
N ASP A 314 16.22 0.65 0.98
CA ASP A 314 16.61 2.04 1.23
C ASP A 314 15.39 2.95 1.32
N TYR A 315 14.39 2.74 0.45
CA TYR A 315 13.10 3.40 0.53
C TYR A 315 12.40 3.17 1.89
N LEU A 316 12.34 1.91 2.37
CA LEU A 316 11.75 1.60 3.67
C LEU A 316 12.54 2.21 4.84
N ILE A 317 13.87 2.31 4.73
CA ILE A 317 14.72 2.96 5.73
C ILE A 317 14.43 4.48 5.77
N ASP A 318 14.27 5.13 4.62
CA ASP A 318 13.88 6.54 4.55
C ASP A 318 12.48 6.78 5.12
N LEU A 319 11.56 5.86 4.82
CA LEU A 319 10.22 5.89 5.38
C LEU A 319 10.26 5.80 6.91
N ARG A 320 11.05 4.86 7.46
CA ARG A 320 11.31 4.77 8.91
C ARG A 320 11.93 6.04 9.48
N LYS A 321 12.88 6.66 8.76
CA LYS A 321 13.51 7.93 9.16
C LYS A 321 12.46 9.04 9.25
N SER A 322 11.55 9.14 8.27
CA SER A 322 10.44 10.10 8.31
C SER A 322 9.52 9.90 9.53
N TRP A 323 9.31 8.64 9.94
CA TRP A 323 8.51 8.33 11.13
C TRP A 323 9.21 8.69 12.44
N SER A 324 10.54 8.85 12.44
CA SER A 324 11.28 9.30 13.62
C SER A 324 11.01 10.77 13.97
N ASP A 325 10.56 11.55 12.99
CA ASP A 325 10.12 12.94 13.17
C ASP A 325 8.67 13.06 13.68
N LEU A 326 7.97 11.92 13.83
CA LEU A 326 6.66 11.92 14.48
C LEU A 326 6.79 12.48 15.90
N PRO A 327 5.86 13.36 16.36
CA PRO A 327 6.03 14.03 17.63
C PRO A 327 6.13 13.04 18.80
N GLY A 328 7.29 12.91 19.45
CA GLY A 328 7.51 11.92 20.52
C GLY A 328 6.58 12.07 21.75
N SER A 329 6.00 13.25 21.97
CA SER A 329 4.95 13.47 22.99
C SER A 329 3.57 12.93 22.57
N ALA A 330 3.36 12.70 21.27
CA ALA A 330 2.17 12.08 20.74
C ALA A 330 2.23 10.56 20.92
N ALA A 331 3.38 9.91 20.65
CA ALA A 331 3.57 8.49 20.91
C ALA A 331 3.19 8.08 22.35
N LYS A 332 3.63 8.85 23.36
CA LYS A 332 3.25 8.62 24.76
C LYS A 332 1.76 8.84 25.03
N ALA A 333 1.16 9.85 24.41
CA ALA A 333 -0.27 10.11 24.56
C ALA A 333 -1.14 9.06 23.84
N LEU A 334 -0.62 8.47 22.76
CA LEU A 334 -1.24 7.36 22.04
C LEU A 334 -1.17 6.06 22.89
N GLU A 335 -0.05 5.79 23.54
CA GLU A 335 0.10 4.66 24.48
C GLU A 335 -0.80 4.82 25.72
N GLU A 336 -0.82 6.00 26.35
CA GLU A 336 -1.62 6.26 27.57
C GLU A 336 -3.14 6.18 27.36
N ASP A 337 -3.63 6.52 26.16
CA ASP A 337 -5.06 6.53 25.84
C ASP A 337 -5.59 5.14 25.48
N LEU A 338 -4.80 4.31 24.79
CA LEU A 338 -5.18 2.93 24.49
C LEU A 338 -5.09 2.06 25.73
N ASP A 339 -4.08 2.25 26.58
CA ASP A 339 -4.03 1.62 27.91
C ASP A 339 -5.29 1.92 28.75
N ALA A 340 -5.98 3.02 28.48
CA ALA A 340 -7.23 3.40 29.14
C ALA A 340 -8.49 2.95 28.39
N GLU A 341 -8.42 2.76 27.07
CA GLU A 341 -9.51 2.19 26.25
C GLU A 341 -9.53 0.65 26.41
N ASP A 342 -8.36 -0.01 26.42
CA ASP A 342 -8.18 -1.43 26.79
C ASP A 342 -8.62 -1.71 28.25
N GLU A 343 -8.43 -0.75 29.17
CA GLU A 343 -8.91 -0.85 30.57
C GLU A 343 -10.45 -0.80 30.67
N LEU A 344 -11.14 -0.27 29.65
CA LEU A 344 -12.60 -0.20 29.59
C LEU A 344 -13.24 -1.40 28.86
N GLU A 345 -12.46 -2.15 28.07
CA GLU A 345 -12.93 -3.33 27.31
C GLU A 345 -12.65 -4.67 28.05
N MET A 346 -11.89 -4.68 29.14
CA MET A 346 -11.66 -5.88 29.97
C MET A 346 -12.87 -6.22 30.86
N GLN A 347 -13.25 -7.51 30.93
CA GLN A 347 -14.29 -8.02 31.84
C GLN A 347 -13.84 -7.93 33.30
N ASP A 348 -14.80 -7.72 34.22
CA ASP A 348 -14.58 -7.36 35.63
C ASP A 348 -13.61 -8.28 36.40
N GLU A 349 -13.43 -9.54 36.00
CA GLU A 349 -12.57 -10.50 36.72
C GLU A 349 -11.06 -10.35 36.42
N ASP A 350 -10.66 -9.75 35.29
CA ASP A 350 -9.25 -9.54 34.90
C ASP A 350 -8.67 -8.19 35.38
N VAL A 351 -9.55 -7.27 35.81
CA VAL A 351 -9.20 -5.89 36.16
C VAL A 351 -8.36 -5.82 37.44
N ASP A 352 -8.62 -6.69 38.41
CA ASP A 352 -7.97 -6.65 39.73
C ASP A 352 -6.52 -7.18 39.71
N GLU A 353 -6.24 -8.20 38.90
CA GLU A 353 -4.87 -8.71 38.74
C GLU A 353 -3.98 -7.72 37.97
N TRP A 354 -4.54 -7.03 36.98
CA TRP A 354 -3.84 -5.99 36.20
C TRP A 354 -3.63 -4.69 36.99
N ARG A 355 -4.63 -4.23 37.77
CA ARG A 355 -4.50 -3.06 38.66
C ARG A 355 -3.41 -3.24 39.71
N ASN A 356 -3.24 -4.45 40.25
CA ASN A 356 -2.19 -4.74 41.23
C ASN A 356 -0.77 -4.65 40.63
N ARG A 357 -0.60 -4.87 39.32
CA ARG A 357 0.68 -4.64 38.63
C ARG A 357 1.00 -3.16 38.38
N LYS A 358 -0.01 -2.32 38.09
CA LYS A 358 0.20 -0.88 37.78
C LYS A 358 0.17 0.08 38.98
N ASN A 359 -0.41 -0.31 40.11
CA ASN A 359 -0.54 0.54 41.31
C ASN A 359 0.78 0.96 42.00
N LYS A 360 1.96 0.61 41.46
CA LYS A 360 3.26 1.14 41.92
C LYS A 360 3.70 2.47 41.25
N LYS A 361 2.96 3.03 40.28
CA LYS A 361 3.27 4.34 39.68
C LYS A 361 2.10 5.31 39.90
N GLY A 362 2.22 6.20 40.89
CA GLY A 362 1.19 7.19 41.22
C GLY A 362 0.82 8.11 40.03
N LYS A 363 -0.44 8.08 39.61
CA LYS A 363 -1.03 9.00 38.62
C LYS A 363 -1.40 10.34 39.30
N LYS A 364 -0.61 11.40 39.09
CA LYS A 364 -1.07 12.80 39.24
C LYS A 364 -1.38 13.38 37.86
N GLY A 365 -2.63 13.80 37.67
CA GLY A 365 -3.20 14.28 36.41
C GLY A 365 -2.37 15.38 35.74
N LYS A 366 -1.82 15.06 34.56
CA LYS A 366 -1.31 16.05 33.60
C LYS A 366 -2.26 16.08 32.41
N LYS A 367 -2.84 17.25 32.11
CA LYS A 367 -3.62 17.51 30.90
C LYS A 367 -2.87 16.97 29.67
N LYS A 368 -3.57 16.20 28.82
CA LYS A 368 -3.10 15.53 27.58
C LYS A 368 -2.52 16.51 26.54
N LYS A 369 -1.32 17.05 26.77
CA LYS A 369 -0.66 18.07 25.93
C LYS A 369 -0.13 17.54 24.59
N GLY A 370 -0.15 16.22 24.34
CA GLY A 370 0.47 15.58 23.16
C GLY A 370 -0.34 15.65 21.86
N HIS A 371 -1.67 15.54 21.94
CA HIS A 371 -2.56 15.36 20.77
C HIS A 371 -2.56 16.53 19.78
N GLY A 372 -2.35 17.77 20.25
CA GLY A 372 -2.29 18.93 19.35
C GLY A 372 -1.20 18.84 18.28
N LYS A 373 -0.12 18.08 18.51
CA LYS A 373 0.99 17.95 17.54
C LYS A 373 0.66 17.01 16.36
N ILE A 374 -0.28 16.09 16.56
CA ILE A 374 -0.79 15.16 15.53
C ILE A 374 -2.13 15.60 14.95
N GLY A 375 -2.56 16.84 15.23
CA GLY A 375 -3.79 17.40 14.64
C GLY A 375 -5.08 17.15 15.43
N GLY A 376 -5.01 16.51 16.60
CA GLY A 376 -6.18 16.22 17.45
C GLY A 376 -6.08 14.87 18.14
N LYS A 377 -7.16 14.44 18.81
CA LYS A 377 -7.20 13.13 19.51
C LYS A 377 -6.98 11.98 18.51
N TYR A 378 -7.42 12.14 17.27
CA TYR A 378 -7.49 11.07 16.29
C TYR A 378 -6.36 11.10 15.26
N GLY A 379 -5.41 12.04 15.39
CA GLY A 379 -4.31 12.14 14.44
C GLY A 379 -4.68 12.84 13.13
N GLU A 380 -5.67 13.75 13.13
CA GLU A 380 -6.26 14.35 11.92
C GLU A 380 -5.30 15.22 11.07
N ARG A 381 -4.03 15.35 11.49
CA ARG A 381 -2.94 15.88 10.67
C ARG A 381 -2.55 14.91 9.55
N TYR A 382 -2.76 13.62 9.75
CA TYR A 382 -2.24 12.56 8.88
C TYR A 382 -3.36 11.85 8.13
N GLN A 383 -2.98 11.22 7.03
CA GLN A 383 -3.76 10.24 6.29
C GLN A 383 -2.90 9.00 6.09
N VAL A 384 -3.51 7.82 6.02
CA VAL A 384 -2.82 6.54 5.80
C VAL A 384 -3.16 6.05 4.40
N SER A 385 -2.14 5.63 3.67
CA SER A 385 -2.28 4.86 2.43
C SER A 385 -1.64 3.50 2.63
N LEU A 386 -2.34 2.44 2.24
CA LEU A 386 -1.87 1.06 2.32
C LEU A 386 -1.36 0.65 0.94
N VAL A 387 -0.19 0.03 0.90
CA VAL A 387 0.40 -0.53 -0.30
C VAL A 387 0.48 -2.04 -0.12
N SER A 388 -0.08 -2.78 -1.06
CA SER A 388 -0.17 -4.23 -0.97
C SER A 388 0.94 -4.90 -1.81
N PRO A 389 1.51 -6.03 -1.34
CA PRO A 389 2.41 -6.87 -2.14
C PRO A 389 1.63 -7.62 -3.22
N SER A 390 2.31 -8.11 -4.26
CA SER A 390 1.68 -8.58 -5.50
C SER A 390 1.62 -10.10 -5.67
N VAL A 391 0.87 -10.54 -6.69
CA VAL A 391 0.85 -11.93 -7.15
C VAL A 391 2.11 -12.26 -7.95
N VAL A 392 2.84 -11.26 -8.45
CA VAL A 392 4.10 -11.47 -9.18
C VAL A 392 5.13 -12.19 -8.30
N PRO A 393 5.82 -13.22 -8.83
CA PRO A 393 6.81 -13.96 -8.07
C PRO A 393 8.15 -13.20 -7.84
N ASN A 394 8.16 -11.87 -7.77
CA ASN A 394 9.34 -11.13 -7.27
C ASN A 394 9.59 -11.45 -5.79
N TYR A 395 8.52 -11.78 -5.06
CA TYR A 395 8.53 -12.41 -3.73
C TYR A 395 7.51 -13.57 -3.76
N PHE A 396 7.00 -14.02 -2.62
CA PHE A 396 5.88 -14.97 -2.68
C PHE A 396 4.59 -14.27 -3.14
N PRO A 397 3.85 -14.86 -4.10
CA PRO A 397 2.57 -14.34 -4.55
C PRO A 397 1.64 -14.13 -3.37
N THR A 398 1.04 -12.94 -3.29
CA THR A 398 0.29 -12.52 -2.10
C THR A 398 -1.08 -11.97 -2.47
N ILE A 399 -2.06 -12.27 -1.63
CA ILE A 399 -3.39 -11.64 -1.64
C ILE A 399 -3.73 -11.20 -0.23
N ARG A 400 -4.48 -10.11 -0.10
CA ARG A 400 -4.88 -9.58 1.21
C ARG A 400 -6.38 -9.44 1.29
N ILE A 401 -6.90 -9.78 2.46
CA ILE A 401 -8.32 -9.63 2.77
C ILE A 401 -8.48 -8.66 3.93
N ILE A 402 -9.13 -7.52 3.68
CA ILE A 402 -9.36 -6.45 4.66
C ILE A 402 -10.78 -6.56 5.20
N GLU A 403 -10.92 -6.54 6.51
CA GLU A 403 -12.21 -6.50 7.20
C GLU A 403 -12.55 -5.07 7.64
N TYR A 404 -13.83 -4.72 7.58
CA TYR A 404 -14.32 -3.40 7.97
C TYR A 404 -15.60 -3.47 8.78
N ASN A 405 -15.86 -2.43 9.57
CA ASN A 405 -17.01 -2.40 10.47
C ASN A 405 -18.32 -2.17 9.69
N ILE A 406 -19.25 -3.13 9.76
CA ILE A 406 -20.59 -3.05 9.13
C ILE A 406 -21.72 -2.79 10.13
N THR A 407 -21.42 -2.42 11.36
CA THR A 407 -22.45 -2.14 12.39
C THR A 407 -23.45 -1.12 11.87
N GLY A 408 -24.74 -1.44 11.94
CA GLY A 408 -25.82 -0.56 11.47
C GLY A 408 -26.12 -0.65 9.97
N LEU A 409 -25.55 -1.64 9.26
CA LEU A 409 -25.83 -1.90 7.85
C LEU A 409 -26.68 -3.14 7.63
N GLU A 410 -27.30 -3.73 8.66
CA GLU A 410 -28.00 -5.02 8.59
C GLU A 410 -29.09 -5.04 7.51
N ASP A 411 -29.77 -3.90 7.32
CA ASP A 411 -30.82 -3.69 6.32
C ASP A 411 -30.31 -3.00 5.03
N ALA A 412 -28.99 -2.78 4.89
CA ALA A 412 -28.45 -2.12 3.71
C ALA A 412 -28.63 -3.00 2.46
N PRO A 413 -28.94 -2.40 1.29
CA PRO A 413 -29.16 -3.14 0.06
C PRO A 413 -27.92 -3.95 -0.30
N VAL A 414 -28.13 -5.16 -0.81
CA VAL A 414 -27.05 -5.93 -1.43
C VAL A 414 -26.79 -5.36 -2.81
N TRP A 415 -25.52 -5.24 -3.19
CA TRP A 415 -25.16 -4.86 -4.53
C TRP A 415 -25.72 -5.86 -5.55
N THR A 416 -26.18 -5.36 -6.69
CA THR A 416 -26.67 -6.19 -7.80
C THR A 416 -25.99 -5.77 -9.07
N ASP A 417 -25.66 -6.74 -9.92
CA ASP A 417 -25.15 -6.49 -11.26
C ASP A 417 -26.15 -5.64 -12.05
N SER A 418 -25.71 -4.46 -12.49
CA SER A 418 -26.51 -3.56 -13.32
C SER A 418 -26.55 -3.97 -14.79
N PHE A 419 -25.74 -4.96 -15.20
CA PHE A 419 -25.70 -5.44 -16.57
C PHE A 419 -26.80 -6.46 -16.87
N ASP A 420 -27.66 -6.13 -17.83
CA ASP A 420 -28.63 -7.09 -18.37
C ASP A 420 -27.93 -8.10 -19.30
N ILE A 421 -27.83 -9.35 -18.86
CA ILE A 421 -27.27 -10.50 -19.59
C ILE A 421 -28.05 -10.76 -20.90
N ASN A 422 -29.33 -10.38 -20.97
CA ASN A 422 -30.17 -10.55 -22.14
C ASN A 422 -30.07 -9.39 -23.14
N SER A 423 -29.43 -8.28 -22.75
CA SER A 423 -29.19 -7.18 -23.67
C SER A 423 -28.11 -7.59 -24.69
N LYS A 424 -28.45 -7.57 -25.98
CA LYS A 424 -27.46 -7.75 -27.04
C LYS A 424 -26.53 -6.55 -27.02
N VAL A 425 -25.31 -6.72 -26.53
CA VAL A 425 -24.25 -5.72 -26.66
C VAL A 425 -24.05 -5.46 -28.16
N SER A 426 -24.35 -4.25 -28.61
CA SER A 426 -23.91 -3.80 -29.93
C SER A 426 -22.39 -3.74 -29.90
N GLU A 427 -21.71 -4.45 -30.81
CA GLU A 427 -20.26 -4.32 -31.02
C GLU A 427 -19.89 -2.98 -31.67
N GLU A 428 -20.87 -2.11 -31.94
CA GLU A 428 -20.61 -0.74 -32.37
C GLU A 428 -20.02 0.06 -31.21
N LEU A 429 -18.70 0.25 -31.26
CA LEU A 429 -17.99 1.24 -30.47
C LEU A 429 -18.72 2.59 -30.60
N PRO A 430 -18.93 3.33 -29.49
CA PRO A 430 -19.36 4.71 -29.59
C PRO A 430 -18.41 5.45 -30.55
N ASP A 431 -18.95 6.12 -31.56
CA ASP A 431 -18.15 7.03 -32.38
C ASP A 431 -17.78 8.23 -31.50
N PHE A 432 -16.53 8.27 -31.04
CA PHE A 432 -15.99 9.36 -30.23
C PHE A 432 -15.77 10.65 -31.06
N SER A 433 -16.19 10.71 -32.34
CA SER A 433 -16.12 11.93 -33.13
C SER A 433 -17.02 13.08 -32.62
N GLU A 434 -17.93 12.81 -31.67
CA GLU A 434 -18.78 13.80 -30.97
C GLU A 434 -18.17 14.34 -29.65
N ASP A 435 -16.84 14.21 -29.46
CA ASP A 435 -16.12 14.55 -28.21
C ASP A 435 -16.17 16.05 -27.77
N GLU A 436 -16.51 16.98 -28.67
CA GLU A 436 -16.62 18.41 -28.31
C GLU A 436 -17.86 18.72 -27.46
N GLU A 437 -19.00 18.06 -27.72
CA GLU A 437 -20.23 18.30 -26.95
C GLU A 437 -20.17 17.67 -25.55
N ALA A 438 -19.56 16.49 -25.47
CA ALA A 438 -19.27 15.73 -24.26
C ALA A 438 -18.29 16.48 -23.33
N HIS A 439 -17.21 17.04 -23.90
CA HIS A 439 -16.28 17.90 -23.16
C HIS A 439 -16.96 19.16 -22.61
N GLN A 440 -17.89 19.73 -23.38
CA GLN A 440 -18.70 20.87 -22.95
C GLN A 440 -19.70 20.51 -21.86
N GLU A 441 -20.24 19.29 -21.82
CA GLU A 441 -21.18 18.85 -20.79
C GLU A 441 -20.49 18.63 -19.43
N LEU A 442 -19.36 17.91 -19.40
CA LEU A 442 -18.57 17.77 -18.17
C LEU A 442 -18.06 19.11 -17.66
N LYS A 443 -17.63 20.00 -18.57
CA LYS A 443 -17.24 21.37 -18.23
C LYS A 443 -18.43 22.17 -17.68
N ARG A 444 -19.63 22.03 -18.27
CA ARG A 444 -20.87 22.66 -17.78
C ARG A 444 -21.23 22.16 -16.38
N ASP A 445 -21.09 20.86 -16.10
CA ASP A 445 -21.35 20.28 -14.78
C ASP A 445 -20.35 20.77 -13.71
N LEU A 446 -19.06 20.78 -14.06
CA LEU A 446 -18.01 21.35 -13.20
C LEU A 446 -18.27 22.85 -12.93
N GLU A 447 -18.66 23.62 -13.95
CA GLU A 447 -18.99 25.04 -13.81
C GLU A 447 -20.30 25.28 -13.03
N ALA A 448 -21.33 24.44 -13.20
CA ALA A 448 -22.58 24.52 -12.48
C ALA A 448 -22.39 24.27 -10.97
N GLU A 449 -21.56 23.28 -10.61
CA GLU A 449 -21.16 23.03 -9.23
C GLU A 449 -20.31 24.17 -8.64
N ARG A 450 -19.39 24.77 -9.43
CA ARG A 450 -18.66 25.99 -9.02
C ARG A 450 -19.61 27.15 -8.74
N ARG A 451 -20.65 27.34 -9.57
CA ARG A 451 -21.67 28.41 -9.40
C ARG A 451 -22.56 28.19 -8.16
N LYS A 452 -22.92 26.94 -7.84
CA LYS A 452 -23.63 26.60 -6.60
C LYS A 452 -22.80 26.90 -5.35
N LYS A 453 -21.49 26.57 -5.37
CA LYS A 453 -20.54 26.89 -4.28
C LYS A 453 -20.38 28.40 -4.07
N GLY A 454 -20.41 29.22 -5.13
CA GLY A 454 -20.30 30.68 -5.05
C GLY A 454 -21.49 31.39 -4.41
N ARG A 455 -22.72 30.82 -4.47
CA ARG A 455 -23.94 31.48 -3.99
C ARG A 455 -24.23 31.31 -2.49
N LYS A 456 -23.58 30.38 -1.78
CA LYS A 456 -23.85 30.10 -0.35
C LYS A 456 -23.01 30.91 0.67
N GLY A 457 -22.14 31.82 0.23
CA GLY A 457 -21.17 32.47 1.11
C GLY A 457 -21.15 33.99 1.04
N ASN A 458 -22.24 34.70 1.34
CA ASN A 458 -22.13 36.14 1.61
C ASN A 458 -23.22 36.72 2.52
N LYS A 459 -23.09 36.53 3.85
CA LYS A 459 -23.60 37.49 4.85
C LYS A 459 -22.63 37.62 6.03
N GLY A 460 -21.79 38.66 5.93
CA GLY A 460 -21.33 39.55 7.00
C GLY A 460 -20.70 38.96 8.27
N ARG A 461 -19.37 39.08 8.39
CA ARG A 461 -18.71 39.53 9.63
C ARG A 461 -17.26 39.99 9.36
N LYS A 462 -17.03 41.30 9.46
CA LYS A 462 -15.71 41.93 9.44
C LYS A 462 -14.92 41.55 10.70
N GLY A 463 -13.64 41.23 10.52
CA GLY A 463 -12.63 41.32 11.58
C GLY A 463 -11.99 39.98 12.00
N ARG A 464 -10.94 39.56 11.28
CA ARG A 464 -9.72 38.94 11.83
C ARG A 464 -8.71 38.67 10.72
N LYS A 465 -7.47 39.19 10.89
CA LYS A 465 -6.31 38.87 10.04
C LYS A 465 -6.08 37.36 10.07
N GLY A 466 -6.26 36.68 8.95
CA GLY A 466 -6.03 35.25 8.79
C GLY A 466 -5.49 34.97 7.40
N LYS A 467 -4.43 34.15 7.37
CA LYS A 467 -3.70 33.52 6.25
C LYS A 467 -4.13 33.91 4.82
N LYS A 468 -3.17 34.42 4.04
CA LYS A 468 -3.30 34.77 2.61
C LYS A 468 -4.03 33.63 1.87
N LYS A 469 -5.15 33.95 1.20
CA LYS A 469 -5.72 33.09 0.17
C LYS A 469 -4.69 32.93 -0.97
N PRO A 470 -4.67 31.79 -1.69
CA PRO A 470 -3.84 31.65 -2.88
C PRO A 470 -4.13 32.80 -3.85
N LYS A 471 -3.10 33.29 -4.56
CA LYS A 471 -3.30 34.32 -5.58
C LYS A 471 -3.85 33.72 -6.87
N ASN A 472 -3.64 32.42 -7.10
CA ASN A 472 -4.20 31.71 -8.23
C ASN A 472 -5.75 31.54 -8.11
N PRO A 473 -6.55 32.15 -9.01
CA PRO A 473 -8.02 32.03 -9.01
C PRO A 473 -8.55 30.64 -9.40
N GLU A 474 -7.69 29.74 -9.88
CA GLU A 474 -8.07 28.42 -10.39
C GLU A 474 -8.07 27.34 -9.30
N LEU A 475 -7.34 27.53 -8.19
CA LEU A 475 -7.33 26.60 -7.06
C LEU A 475 -8.59 26.80 -6.19
N VAL A 476 -9.64 26.04 -6.48
CA VAL A 476 -10.90 26.04 -5.70
C VAL A 476 -10.82 25.01 -4.57
N ILE A 477 -10.61 25.48 -3.34
CA ILE A 477 -10.53 24.58 -2.18
C ILE A 477 -11.95 24.16 -1.75
N PRO A 478 -12.27 22.85 -1.71
CA PRO A 478 -13.55 22.36 -1.20
C PRO A 478 -13.78 22.74 0.27
N PRO A 479 -15.04 22.87 0.72
CA PRO A 479 -15.31 23.15 2.13
C PRO A 479 -14.84 22.01 3.02
N ALA A 480 -14.21 22.37 4.14
CA ALA A 480 -13.88 21.45 5.21
C ALA A 480 -15.16 20.88 5.84
N PRO A 481 -15.07 19.78 6.60
CA PRO A 481 -16.19 19.29 7.39
C PRO A 481 -16.63 20.38 8.39
N PRO A 482 -17.91 20.44 8.77
CA PRO A 482 -18.41 21.40 9.75
C PRO A 482 -17.54 21.43 11.01
N LYS A 483 -17.28 22.62 11.54
CA LYS A 483 -16.47 22.75 12.76
C LYS A 483 -17.11 21.98 13.90
N GLY A 484 -16.33 21.10 14.54
CA GLY A 484 -16.80 20.25 15.62
C GLY A 484 -17.40 18.92 15.18
N SER A 485 -17.48 18.64 13.87
CA SER A 485 -17.85 17.30 13.40
C SER A 485 -16.83 16.26 13.89
N PRO A 486 -17.29 15.06 14.27
CA PRO A 486 -16.37 13.95 14.52
C PRO A 486 -15.56 13.66 13.24
N PRO A 487 -14.37 13.05 13.36
CA PRO A 487 -13.64 12.63 12.19
C PRO A 487 -14.30 11.41 11.53
N GLY A 488 -13.97 11.12 10.27
CA GLY A 488 -14.53 9.99 9.54
C GLY A 488 -13.95 8.63 9.94
N PRO A 489 -14.39 7.55 9.26
CA PRO A 489 -14.10 6.17 9.67
C PRO A 489 -12.62 5.80 9.68
N ALA A 490 -11.79 6.48 8.89
CA ALA A 490 -10.33 6.31 8.91
C ALA A 490 -9.69 6.69 10.27
N TYR A 491 -10.35 7.52 11.07
CA TYR A 491 -9.76 8.18 12.24
C TYR A 491 -10.35 7.70 13.56
N SER A 492 -11.62 7.32 13.56
CA SER A 492 -12.35 6.85 14.73
C SER A 492 -13.23 5.69 14.34
N ARG A 493 -13.18 4.62 15.14
CA ARG A 493 -14.02 3.42 15.00
C ARG A 493 -15.49 3.82 14.86
N GLN A 494 -16.07 3.47 13.72
CA GLN A 494 -17.48 3.59 13.37
C GLN A 494 -17.74 2.69 12.15
N THR A 495 -18.96 2.69 11.62
CA THR A 495 -19.27 2.01 10.36
C THR A 495 -18.30 2.43 9.25
N PHE A 496 -17.81 1.45 8.47
CA PHE A 496 -16.77 1.53 7.44
C PHE A 496 -15.33 1.75 7.91
N THR A 497 -15.06 1.73 9.22
CA THR A 497 -13.67 1.69 9.71
C THR A 497 -13.05 0.35 9.34
N PHE A 498 -11.88 0.38 8.70
CA PHE A 498 -11.06 -0.82 8.53
C PHE A 498 -10.60 -1.36 9.89
N MET A 499 -10.91 -2.61 10.19
CA MET A 499 -10.68 -3.26 11.48
C MET A 499 -9.38 -4.07 11.50
N GLY A 500 -9.00 -4.63 10.36
CA GLY A 500 -7.79 -5.42 10.24
C GLY A 500 -7.72 -6.08 8.87
N TYR A 501 -6.64 -6.79 8.61
CA TYR A 501 -6.55 -7.65 7.44
C TYR A 501 -5.80 -8.94 7.76
N THR A 502 -6.07 -9.95 6.95
CA THR A 502 -5.30 -11.18 6.87
C THR A 502 -4.59 -11.21 5.52
N GLN A 503 -3.27 -11.36 5.56
CA GLN A 503 -2.43 -11.50 4.38
C GLN A 503 -2.16 -12.99 4.14
N TYR A 504 -2.34 -13.41 2.90
CA TYR A 504 -2.11 -14.77 2.47
C TYR A 504 -1.02 -14.80 1.42
N PHE A 505 -0.14 -15.79 1.48
CA PHE A 505 0.93 -16.00 0.50
C PHE A 505 0.87 -17.42 -0.07
N ALA A 506 1.36 -17.58 -1.29
CA ALA A 506 1.59 -18.89 -1.91
C ALA A 506 3.08 -19.23 -1.82
N ASN A 507 3.42 -20.24 -1.02
CA ASN A 507 4.80 -20.70 -0.85
C ASN A 507 5.27 -21.46 -2.11
N LEU A 508 5.76 -20.74 -3.12
CA LEU A 508 6.16 -21.31 -4.41
C LEU A 508 7.30 -22.33 -4.30
N THR A 509 8.24 -22.09 -3.38
CA THR A 509 9.27 -23.05 -2.95
C THR A 509 8.66 -24.43 -2.68
N TYR A 510 7.60 -24.48 -1.84
CA TYR A 510 6.92 -25.73 -1.51
C TYR A 510 6.01 -26.22 -2.64
N ILE A 511 5.29 -25.31 -3.30
CA ILE A 511 4.26 -25.66 -4.28
C ILE A 511 4.89 -26.20 -5.57
N ASN A 512 5.96 -25.59 -6.08
CA ASN A 512 6.61 -26.03 -7.31
C ASN A 512 7.27 -27.40 -7.16
N ASN A 513 7.81 -27.72 -5.98
CA ASN A 513 8.33 -29.06 -5.65
C ASN A 513 9.41 -29.58 -6.63
N ASP A 514 10.26 -28.69 -7.14
CA ASP A 514 11.19 -29.02 -8.22
C ASP A 514 12.68 -29.17 -7.77
N LEU A 515 13.04 -28.87 -6.50
CA LEU A 515 14.42 -28.84 -5.97
C LEU A 515 14.60 -29.80 -4.76
N THR A 516 15.78 -30.43 -4.58
CA THR A 516 15.94 -31.70 -3.80
C THR A 516 16.45 -31.58 -2.37
N ASP A 517 16.74 -30.39 -1.84
CA ASP A 517 17.27 -30.30 -0.49
C ASP A 517 16.47 -29.36 0.42
N LEU A 518 15.27 -29.82 0.79
CA LEU A 518 14.46 -29.19 1.85
C LEU A 518 15.06 -29.39 3.26
N SER A 519 16.19 -30.11 3.39
CA SER A 519 16.80 -30.40 4.70
C SER A 519 17.60 -29.22 5.27
N GLU A 520 18.03 -28.28 4.41
CA GLU A 520 18.68 -27.03 4.81
C GLU A 520 17.75 -25.83 4.58
N THR A 521 16.66 -25.75 5.35
CA THR A 521 15.69 -24.64 5.34
C THR A 521 16.32 -23.23 5.49
N SER A 522 17.58 -23.14 5.89
CA SER A 522 18.35 -21.89 5.97
C SER A 522 18.83 -21.37 4.62
N LYS A 523 19.22 -22.24 3.67
CA LYS A 523 19.66 -21.82 2.32
C LYS A 523 18.50 -21.38 1.43
N TRP A 524 17.30 -21.91 1.68
CA TRP A 524 16.08 -21.54 0.94
C TRP A 524 15.70 -20.06 1.08
N ARG A 525 16.17 -19.39 2.13
CA ARG A 525 15.95 -17.94 2.29
C ARG A 525 16.97 -17.09 1.54
N ASP A 526 18.02 -17.68 0.97
CA ASP A 526 19.11 -16.92 0.34
C ASP A 526 18.77 -16.44 -1.09
N GLY A 527 17.68 -16.93 -1.70
CA GLY A 527 17.02 -16.34 -2.87
C GLY A 527 17.78 -16.40 -4.20
N ASP A 528 19.00 -16.92 -4.23
CA ASP A 528 19.79 -17.13 -5.45
C ASP A 528 19.84 -18.62 -5.82
N PHE A 529 18.97 -19.02 -6.74
CA PHE A 529 18.91 -20.37 -7.29
C PHE A 529 19.29 -20.41 -8.78
N SER A 530 19.91 -19.35 -9.29
CA SER A 530 20.18 -19.18 -10.73
C SER A 530 20.97 -20.36 -11.34
N ASP A 531 21.77 -21.04 -10.51
CA ASP A 531 22.60 -22.20 -10.87
C ASP A 531 21.95 -23.57 -10.58
N GLU A 532 20.75 -23.62 -9.97
CA GLU A 532 20.09 -24.88 -9.63
C GLU A 532 19.29 -25.47 -10.80
N VAL A 533 19.31 -26.81 -10.91
CA VAL A 533 18.65 -27.55 -11.99
C VAL A 533 17.48 -28.35 -11.41
N PRO A 534 16.27 -28.26 -12.01
CA PRO A 534 15.13 -29.05 -11.58
C PRO A 534 15.39 -30.56 -11.59
N ASN A 535 14.89 -31.25 -10.57
CA ASN A 535 15.11 -32.69 -10.40
C ASN A 535 14.32 -33.58 -11.33
N HIS A 536 13.30 -33.02 -11.95
CA HIS A 536 12.39 -33.73 -12.81
C HIS A 536 12.43 -33.08 -14.19
N GLY A 537 12.49 -33.90 -15.24
CA GLY A 537 12.41 -33.39 -16.61
C GLY A 537 11.03 -32.80 -16.98
N LYS A 538 10.03 -32.95 -16.11
CA LYS A 538 8.69 -32.33 -16.19
C LYS A 538 8.30 -31.82 -14.80
N PRO A 539 7.65 -30.64 -14.67
CA PRO A 539 7.21 -30.13 -13.37
C PRO A 539 6.29 -31.09 -12.63
N GLN A 540 6.49 -31.25 -11.32
CA GLN A 540 5.65 -32.10 -10.45
C GLN A 540 5.18 -31.33 -9.21
N PRO A 541 4.32 -30.31 -9.38
CA PRO A 541 3.93 -29.43 -8.29
C PRO A 541 3.05 -30.11 -7.25
N ASN A 542 3.18 -29.67 -6.01
CA ASN A 542 2.21 -29.92 -4.95
C ASN A 542 0.89 -29.20 -5.22
N LYS A 543 -0.15 -29.51 -4.44
CA LYS A 543 -1.45 -28.85 -4.55
C LYS A 543 -1.29 -27.35 -4.24
N PHE A 544 -1.64 -26.51 -5.20
CA PHE A 544 -1.64 -25.06 -5.03
C PHE A 544 -2.60 -24.63 -3.91
N ARG A 545 -2.10 -23.80 -2.99
CA ARG A 545 -2.89 -23.16 -1.95
C ARG A 545 -2.21 -21.88 -1.48
N TYR A 546 -3.03 -20.92 -1.08
CA TYR A 546 -2.59 -19.84 -0.24
C TYR A 546 -2.63 -20.25 1.23
N GLU A 547 -1.66 -19.78 2.00
CA GLU A 547 -1.54 -19.95 3.44
C GLU A 547 -1.55 -18.56 4.11
N VAL A 548 -2.00 -18.48 5.36
CA VAL A 548 -1.94 -17.20 6.10
C VAL A 548 -0.48 -16.89 6.39
N GLU A 549 0.00 -15.74 5.91
CA GLU A 549 1.30 -15.20 6.29
C GLU A 549 1.20 -14.60 7.69
N TYR A 550 0.37 -13.57 7.82
CA TYR A 550 0.05 -12.94 9.09
C TYR A 550 -1.35 -12.32 9.06
N SER A 551 -1.87 -12.06 10.25
CA SER A 551 -3.14 -11.37 10.45
C SER A 551 -2.99 -10.28 11.49
N THR A 552 -3.41 -9.06 11.17
CA THR A 552 -3.30 -7.92 12.11
C THR A 552 -4.12 -8.14 13.37
N PHE A 553 -5.14 -9.02 13.33
CA PHE A 553 -5.97 -9.40 14.47
C PHE A 553 -5.22 -10.22 15.52
N THR A 554 -4.29 -11.06 15.08
CA THR A 554 -3.57 -12.01 15.95
C THR A 554 -2.09 -11.67 16.12
N ASP A 555 -1.58 -10.70 15.36
CA ASP A 555 -0.17 -10.32 15.36
C ASP A 555 0.25 -9.71 16.72
N LYS A 556 1.16 -10.42 17.40
CA LYS A 556 1.62 -10.06 18.75
C LYS A 556 2.71 -8.98 18.74
N ILE A 557 3.24 -8.61 17.57
CA ILE A 557 4.35 -7.68 17.40
C ILE A 557 3.82 -6.29 17.03
N PHE A 558 3.06 -6.17 15.94
CA PHE A 558 2.40 -4.93 15.49
C PHE A 558 1.32 -4.47 16.47
N LYS A 559 0.55 -5.40 17.06
CA LYS A 559 -0.51 -5.09 18.04
C LYS A 559 -1.44 -3.96 17.56
N LEU A 560 -1.95 -4.10 16.33
CA LEU A 560 -2.90 -3.15 15.75
C LEU A 560 -4.33 -3.54 16.21
N PRO A 561 -5.01 -2.73 17.05
CA PRO A 561 -6.40 -3.02 17.43
C PRO A 561 -7.39 -2.74 16.29
N ASP A 562 -7.03 -1.81 15.42
CA ASP A 562 -7.75 -1.47 14.19
C ASP A 562 -6.78 -0.81 13.19
N LEU A 563 -7.29 -0.49 12.00
CA LEU A 563 -6.52 0.17 10.94
C LEU A 563 -6.78 1.68 10.91
N THR A 564 -7.17 2.29 12.04
CA THR A 564 -7.32 3.75 12.11
C THR A 564 -5.97 4.45 11.99
N VAL A 565 -5.97 5.70 11.54
CA VAL A 565 -4.79 6.57 11.47
C VAL A 565 -4.04 6.60 12.80
N ARG A 566 -4.78 6.58 13.92
CA ARG A 566 -4.21 6.56 15.26
C ARG A 566 -3.38 5.31 15.53
N SER A 567 -3.91 4.14 15.18
CA SER A 567 -3.25 2.84 15.36
C SER A 567 -1.98 2.73 14.51
N TYR A 568 -2.03 3.17 13.26
CA TYR A 568 -0.84 3.24 12.40
C TYR A 568 0.20 4.23 12.90
N LEU A 569 -0.18 5.42 13.40
CA LEU A 569 0.78 6.36 13.99
C LEU A 569 1.51 5.78 15.19
N ARG A 570 0.83 4.95 16.00
CA ARG A 570 1.45 4.21 17.11
C ARG A 570 2.44 3.17 16.57
N LEU A 571 2.03 2.36 15.59
CA LEU A 571 2.89 1.35 14.99
C LEU A 571 4.14 1.99 14.36
N ALA A 572 3.98 3.03 13.56
CA ALA A 572 5.07 3.79 12.97
C ALA A 572 6.03 4.36 14.01
N SER A 573 5.50 4.88 15.12
CA SER A 573 6.34 5.34 16.23
C SER A 573 7.16 4.19 16.83
N ARG A 574 6.57 3.00 17.02
CA ARG A 574 7.28 1.81 17.55
C ARG A 574 8.35 1.33 16.57
N ILE A 575 8.08 1.33 15.27
CA ILE A 575 9.05 1.00 14.23
C ILE A 575 10.23 2.00 14.23
N ALA A 576 9.95 3.29 14.36
CA ALA A 576 10.96 4.35 14.35
C ALA A 576 11.75 4.50 15.66
N LYS A 577 11.30 3.89 16.77
CA LYS A 577 11.99 3.96 18.07
C LYS A 577 13.44 3.47 17.93
N ARG A 578 14.39 4.35 18.22
CA ARG A 578 15.82 4.05 18.40
C ARG A 578 16.18 4.06 19.89
N LYS A 579 17.11 3.20 20.30
CA LYS A 579 17.58 3.18 21.70
C LYS A 579 18.35 4.47 22.01
N THR A 580 17.91 5.23 23.01
CA THR A 580 18.68 6.37 23.52
C THR A 580 19.93 5.84 24.25
N LYS A 581 21.13 6.29 23.85
CA LYS A 581 22.35 6.10 24.67
C LYS A 581 22.11 6.82 26.01
N LYS A 582 21.83 6.09 27.09
CA LYS A 582 21.74 6.69 28.44
C LYS A 582 23.11 7.26 28.80
N GLY A 583 23.16 8.55 29.16
CA GLY A 583 24.30 9.15 29.86
C GLY A 583 24.58 8.40 31.18
N LYS A 584 25.84 8.40 31.62
CA LYS A 584 26.31 7.71 32.83
C LYS A 584 25.53 8.19 34.07
N GLY A 585 24.51 7.44 34.49
CA GLY A 585 23.76 7.74 35.71
C GLY A 585 22.60 6.77 35.97
N LYS A 586 22.85 5.80 36.86
CA LYS A 586 21.90 4.97 37.67
C LYS A 586 20.71 4.28 36.98
N ALA A 587 20.89 2.96 36.81
CA ALA A 587 20.02 1.83 37.20
C ALA A 587 18.51 1.90 36.95
N ALA A 588 18.11 1.29 35.83
CA ALA A 588 17.11 0.21 35.71
C ALA A 588 17.06 -0.14 34.21
N GLU A 589 17.32 -1.38 33.84
CA GLU A 589 16.93 -1.87 32.51
C GLU A 589 15.41 -1.96 32.51
N GLU A 590 14.76 -0.89 32.06
CA GLU A 590 13.32 -0.93 31.80
C GLU A 590 13.14 -1.91 30.63
N TYR A 591 12.49 -3.04 30.89
CA TYR A 591 12.11 -4.00 29.85
C TYR A 591 11.25 -3.24 28.84
N ASN A 592 11.77 -3.06 27.64
CA ASN A 592 11.04 -2.46 26.55
C ASN A 592 10.68 -3.60 25.59
N GLU A 593 9.39 -3.92 25.52
CA GLU A 593 8.88 -5.03 24.72
C GLU A 593 9.17 -4.86 23.22
N ASP A 594 9.43 -3.64 22.74
CA ASP A 594 9.76 -3.35 21.34
C ASP A 594 11.21 -3.78 20.98
N PHE A 595 12.02 -4.17 21.97
CA PHE A 595 13.43 -4.55 21.77
C PHE A 595 13.73 -5.95 22.30
N GLU A 596 14.57 -6.69 21.57
CA GLU A 596 15.08 -8.01 21.94
C GLU A 596 16.61 -8.00 22.01
N ASP A 597 17.20 -8.94 22.75
CA ASP A 597 18.66 -9.12 22.81
C ASP A 597 19.12 -9.94 21.60
N GLU A 598 20.10 -9.47 20.84
CA GLU A 598 20.78 -10.30 19.83
C GLU A 598 21.66 -11.35 20.55
N SER A 599 21.50 -12.62 20.20
CA SER A 599 22.46 -13.67 20.53
C SER A 599 23.55 -13.72 19.45
N ASP A 600 24.78 -13.37 19.81
CA ASP A 600 25.97 -13.59 18.98
C ASP A 600 26.35 -15.09 19.00
N SER A 601 25.53 -15.96 18.41
CA SER A 601 25.84 -17.40 18.31
C SER A 601 26.43 -17.83 16.98
N ASP A 602 26.57 -16.92 16.01
CA ASP A 602 27.31 -17.20 14.77
C ASP A 602 28.69 -16.55 14.93
N SER A 603 29.63 -17.34 15.44
CA SER A 603 31.04 -16.97 15.49
C SER A 603 31.60 -16.97 14.07
N ASP A 604 31.54 -15.84 13.38
CA ASP A 604 32.41 -15.62 12.23
C ASP A 604 33.82 -15.37 12.75
N SER A 605 34.62 -16.43 12.73
CA SER A 605 36.07 -16.39 12.75
C SER A 605 36.55 -15.92 11.38
N ASP A 606 36.61 -14.61 11.18
CA ASP A 606 37.51 -14.03 10.18
C ASP A 606 38.36 -13.00 10.91
N SER A 607 39.49 -13.51 11.41
CA SER A 607 40.71 -12.74 11.57
C SER A 607 41.16 -12.32 10.18
N ASP A 608 41.28 -11.02 9.91
CA ASP A 608 42.57 -10.38 9.64
C ASP A 608 42.37 -8.91 9.22
N ASP A 609 43.44 -8.15 9.44
CA ASP A 609 43.72 -6.77 9.05
C ASP A 609 43.09 -5.62 9.85
N ASP A 610 43.59 -5.46 11.09
CA ASP A 610 43.83 -4.14 11.68
C ASP A 610 45.32 -3.82 11.51
N ASP A 611 45.68 -2.95 10.57
CA ASP A 611 46.99 -2.30 10.53
C ASP A 611 46.77 -0.79 10.38
N THR A 612 46.66 -0.12 11.53
CA THR A 612 46.90 1.32 11.65
C THR A 612 48.31 1.61 12.18
N GLU A 613 49.06 2.31 11.32
CA GLU A 613 49.98 3.43 11.61
C GLU A 613 51.39 3.16 12.17
N ILE A 614 52.40 3.68 11.46
CA ILE A 614 53.68 4.16 12.03
C ILE A 614 54.09 5.45 11.25
N PRO A 615 54.56 6.51 11.95
CA PRO A 615 55.98 6.84 11.80
C PRO A 615 56.79 6.68 13.10
N GLU A 616 58.03 6.31 12.83
CA GLU A 616 59.13 5.74 13.61
C GLU A 616 59.77 6.67 14.70
N PRO A 617 60.79 6.21 15.49
CA PRO A 617 60.73 6.18 16.95
C PRO A 617 61.75 7.09 17.67
N GLU A 618 61.64 7.18 19.00
CA GLU A 618 62.78 7.52 19.87
C GLU A 618 63.04 6.39 20.88
N GLU A 619 64.33 6.10 21.04
CA GLU A 619 64.96 4.99 21.75
C GLU A 619 64.81 5.05 23.28
N GLY A 620 64.89 3.87 23.93
CA GLY A 620 65.03 3.79 25.39
C GLY A 620 64.90 2.40 26.00
N ASP A 621 65.94 1.59 25.81
CA ASP A 621 66.54 0.59 26.72
C ASP A 621 65.70 -0.31 27.68
N SER A 622 65.90 -1.62 27.45
CA SER A 622 66.27 -2.73 28.36
C SER A 622 65.43 -3.19 29.60
N ASP A 623 65.20 -4.51 29.56
CA ASP A 623 65.21 -5.52 30.63
C ASP A 623 64.02 -5.73 31.62
N LEU A 624 63.25 -6.80 31.29
CA LEU A 624 62.85 -7.96 32.11
C LEU A 624 62.29 -7.77 33.55
N ASP A 625 61.03 -8.15 33.79
CA ASP A 625 60.66 -9.45 34.43
C ASP A 625 59.12 -9.56 34.73
N PHE A 626 58.63 -10.79 34.72
CA PHE A 626 57.25 -11.26 34.86
C PHE A 626 56.52 -10.83 36.13
N THR A 627 55.28 -10.33 36.02
CA THR A 627 54.19 -10.71 36.95
C THR A 627 52.82 -10.76 36.27
N ALA A 628 52.15 -11.89 36.42
CA ALA A 628 50.83 -12.18 35.91
C ALA A 628 49.75 -11.22 36.46
N THR A 629 48.98 -10.58 35.56
CA THR A 629 47.65 -10.04 35.91
C THR A 629 46.57 -10.73 35.08
N ARG A 630 45.73 -11.47 35.81
CA ARG A 630 44.52 -12.16 35.34
C ARG A 630 43.68 -11.27 34.41
N GLY A 631 43.38 -11.81 33.23
CA GLY A 631 42.51 -11.19 32.23
C GLY A 631 41.14 -10.80 32.79
N LYS A 632 40.77 -9.53 32.59
CA LYS A 632 39.37 -9.10 32.64
C LYS A 632 38.71 -9.53 31.33
N LYS A 633 37.94 -10.62 31.38
CA LYS A 633 36.94 -10.95 30.35
C LYS A 633 36.07 -9.72 30.09
N GLY A 634 36.21 -9.12 28.91
CA GLY A 634 35.30 -8.08 28.43
C GLY A 634 33.88 -8.64 28.41
N ARG A 635 32.94 -7.99 29.11
CA ARG A 635 31.51 -8.27 28.94
C ARG A 635 31.12 -7.81 27.53
N ASN A 636 30.91 -8.75 26.60
CA ASN A 636 30.21 -8.48 25.34
C ASN A 636 28.90 -7.74 25.68
N LYS A 637 28.79 -6.49 25.23
CA LYS A 637 27.52 -5.77 25.31
C LYS A 637 26.61 -6.35 24.22
N ARG A 638 25.70 -7.25 24.62
CA ARG A 638 24.58 -7.68 23.79
C ARG A 638 23.91 -6.46 23.16
N ARG A 639 23.90 -6.38 21.83
CA ARG A 639 23.18 -5.34 21.10
C ARG A 639 21.69 -5.68 21.16
N LYS A 640 20.86 -4.64 21.31
CA LYS A 640 19.39 -4.79 21.32
C LYS A 640 18.86 -4.32 19.97
N THR A 641 18.11 -5.17 19.27
CA THR A 641 17.45 -4.86 17.99
C THR A 641 16.01 -4.43 18.22
N ASN A 642 15.51 -3.52 17.38
CA ASN A 642 14.08 -3.17 17.38
C ASN A 642 13.33 -4.29 16.63
N LYS A 643 12.69 -5.18 17.37
CA LYS A 643 12.03 -6.35 16.80
C LYS A 643 10.80 -5.96 15.96
N VAL A 644 10.16 -4.83 16.26
CA VAL A 644 9.00 -4.32 15.48
C VAL A 644 9.45 -3.86 14.11
N TRP A 645 10.62 -3.21 14.02
CA TRP A 645 11.22 -2.84 12.73
C TRP A 645 11.64 -4.06 11.92
N LYS A 646 12.27 -5.04 12.57
CA LYS A 646 12.65 -6.30 11.91
C LYS A 646 11.43 -7.04 11.36
N HIS A 647 10.37 -7.15 12.16
CA HIS A 647 9.09 -7.74 11.76
C HIS A 647 8.47 -6.98 10.58
N PHE A 648 8.48 -5.65 10.62
CA PHE A 648 8.02 -4.83 9.50
C PHE A 648 8.79 -5.10 8.20
N LEU A 649 10.12 -5.26 8.26
CA LEU A 649 10.90 -5.64 7.08
C LEU A 649 10.60 -7.06 6.60
N GLN A 650 10.34 -8.00 7.51
CA GLN A 650 9.99 -9.39 7.18
C GLN A 650 8.68 -9.45 6.39
N GLU A 651 7.62 -8.84 6.94
CA GLU A 651 6.31 -8.81 6.27
C GLU A 651 6.36 -7.98 4.98
N ALA A 652 7.16 -6.91 4.92
CA ALA A 652 7.30 -6.08 3.72
C ALA A 652 7.75 -6.87 2.48
N PHE A 653 8.61 -7.86 2.69
CA PHE A 653 9.17 -8.71 1.64
C PHE A 653 8.61 -10.14 1.69
N VAL A 654 7.42 -10.32 2.24
CA VAL A 654 6.69 -11.60 2.28
C VAL A 654 7.55 -12.75 2.83
N ASN A 655 8.37 -12.47 3.85
CA ASN A 655 9.30 -13.41 4.48
C ASN A 655 10.34 -14.08 3.55
N THR A 656 10.62 -13.53 2.36
CA THR A 656 11.58 -14.12 1.41
C THR A 656 13.03 -13.69 1.62
N ILE A 657 13.29 -12.64 2.40
CA ILE A 657 14.64 -12.09 2.60
C ILE A 657 15.41 -12.92 3.63
N PRO A 658 16.69 -13.27 3.38
CA PRO A 658 17.47 -14.04 4.32
C PRO A 658 17.74 -13.28 5.63
N GLU A 659 17.78 -14.04 6.72
CA GLU A 659 17.90 -13.51 8.08
C GLU A 659 19.17 -12.66 8.27
N LYS A 660 20.28 -13.00 7.59
CA LYS A 660 21.52 -12.23 7.61
C LYS A 660 21.35 -10.83 6.99
N GLN A 661 20.65 -10.75 5.85
CA GLN A 661 20.37 -9.48 5.17
C GLN A 661 19.34 -8.64 5.94
N LEU A 662 18.29 -9.26 6.48
CA LEU A 662 17.35 -8.60 7.40
C LEU A 662 18.05 -8.03 8.64
N LYS A 663 18.98 -8.79 9.26
CA LYS A 663 19.81 -8.30 10.36
C LYS A 663 20.62 -7.07 9.94
N LYS A 664 21.24 -7.08 8.75
CA LYS A 664 21.99 -5.93 8.19
C LYS A 664 21.11 -4.68 8.05
N TRP A 665 19.93 -4.79 7.43
CA TRP A 665 19.03 -3.65 7.25
C TRP A 665 18.38 -3.19 8.56
N SER A 666 18.04 -4.12 9.46
CA SER A 666 17.42 -3.78 10.75
C SER A 666 18.31 -2.89 11.64
N ARG A 667 19.63 -2.91 11.40
CA ARG A 667 20.65 -2.12 12.11
C ARG A 667 20.78 -0.68 11.61
N ARG A 668 20.27 -0.37 10.41
CA ARG A 668 20.18 1.00 9.85
C ARG A 668 18.92 1.69 10.41
#